data_AF-A0A7X7F6Q7-F1
#
_entry.id   AF-A0A7X7F6Q7-F1
#
_cell.length_a   1.000
_cell.length_b   1.000
_cell.length_c   1.000
_cell.angle_alpha   90.00
_cell.angle_beta   90.00
_cell.angle_gamma   90.00
#
_symmetry.space_group_name_H-M   'P 1'
#
loop_
_entity.id
_entity.type
_entity.pdbx_description
1 polymer ?
#
loop_
_entity_poly.entity_id
_entity_poly.type
_entity_poly.pdbx_seq_one_letter_code
_entity_poly.pdbx_strand_id
1 'polypeptide(L)'
;MIDTFYNLDALGTPQAFLLALLIGIGFGFALDRAGFSSSRRLAGVFYFTDMAVVKVMFTAMLTAMLGLSYLSAAGWLSFDRVFLMPTIYGAQVVGGLIFGVGFVMGGWCPGTAASGAASGKIDAVVFLAGAVGGSILFNELFPLVKPLYSLGDRSLRFIYEDLGVTRAMFALGLTTVGVVVFWLCEWVEKLRNGRSPYLGSPFLKAFSVAYIAAAAGLLILEPGPNAAVAGTSGAAAAESDLLAALDRADDHVEPEELADRLMAGEPGLTVVDVRPVDEYAAFHIRGAINVPLAALAQELESRRNVGAIILYSNGMTHPAQARDSLQRQGFANVFILTDGLVGFRARCLMPVSLRAEPLDSAAAARVNAWRAYFSGGGAAAAASATLPAGAAVPKLVDTAWLADRLSASNVKLIDLRPQPDYNTAHIPGSLSLNVESLRGNIGGVPSMLLPASMLAAQFSLMGLEPPDTAVLIVGDKLHDATLAAMAFERLGHRGYAILAGGFTKWLAESRPVDAVLPHARASNYPSPEPPNAFTADYREVAAAIGKPGIVILDVRPAAYYSGEKSDEARAGHIPGAINRPYTEDVDKSASFKPTEELAAAYSALIPDKQTQVIVHCRTGHQASQTFFVLKHLLGYADVRWYDAGWTEWATKLELPVER
;
A
#
# COMPACT_ATOMS: atom_id res chain seq x y z
N MET A 1 27.15 -9.51 11.62
CA MET A 1 26.27 -8.34 11.48
C MET A 1 24.88 -8.77 11.90
N ILE A 2 24.18 -8.00 12.72
CA ILE A 2 22.85 -8.37 13.22
C ILE A 2 21.80 -7.92 12.19
N ASP A 3 20.99 -8.83 11.67
CA ASP A 3 19.83 -8.49 10.85
C ASP A 3 18.62 -8.22 11.75
N THR A 4 17.98 -7.09 11.56
CA THR A 4 16.81 -6.68 12.35
C THR A 4 15.55 -7.32 11.77
N PHE A 5 14.55 -7.56 12.62
CA PHE A 5 13.22 -8.00 12.14
C PHE A 5 12.61 -7.01 11.13
N TYR A 6 12.97 -5.73 11.20
CA TYR A 6 12.57 -4.73 10.22
C TYR A 6 13.22 -4.99 8.85
N ASN A 7 14.53 -5.25 8.81
CA ASN A 7 15.23 -5.53 7.56
C ASN A 7 14.80 -6.84 6.91
N LEU A 8 14.37 -7.81 7.72
CA LEU A 8 13.87 -9.11 7.26
C LEU A 8 12.38 -9.07 6.86
N ASP A 9 11.74 -7.90 6.91
CA ASP A 9 10.29 -7.73 6.75
C ASP A 9 9.46 -8.71 7.61
N ALA A 10 10.00 -9.02 8.79
CA ALA A 10 9.55 -10.10 9.66
C ALA A 10 8.83 -9.57 10.92
N LEU A 11 8.50 -8.28 10.97
CA LEU A 11 7.82 -7.66 12.11
C LEU A 11 6.42 -8.25 12.36
N GLY A 12 5.74 -8.75 11.32
CA GLY A 12 4.45 -9.43 11.43
C GLY A 12 4.53 -10.90 11.84
N THR A 13 5.73 -11.44 12.07
CA THR A 13 5.90 -12.87 12.38
C THR A 13 5.57 -13.17 13.84
N PRO A 14 5.10 -14.39 14.16
CA PRO A 14 4.91 -14.83 15.55
C PRO A 14 6.17 -14.71 16.42
N GLN A 15 7.35 -14.86 15.81
CA GLN A 15 8.64 -14.75 16.48
C GLN A 15 8.92 -13.30 16.91
N ALA A 16 8.66 -12.33 16.05
CA ALA A 16 8.75 -10.91 16.39
C ALA A 16 7.77 -10.54 17.50
N PHE A 17 6.53 -11.03 17.45
CA PHE A 17 5.55 -10.82 18.52
C PHE A 17 5.97 -11.44 19.85
N LEU A 18 6.50 -12.67 19.84
CA LEU A 18 7.01 -13.33 21.05
C LEU A 18 8.18 -12.54 21.65
N LEU A 19 9.13 -12.10 20.83
CA LEU A 19 10.26 -11.32 21.30
C LEU A 19 9.80 -9.96 21.86
N ALA A 20 8.88 -9.27 21.18
CA ALA A 20 8.30 -8.02 21.65
C ALA A 20 7.59 -8.20 23.01
N LEU A 21 6.87 -9.31 23.20
CA LEU A 21 6.25 -9.65 24.48
C LEU A 21 7.29 -9.85 25.58
N LEU A 22 8.35 -10.61 25.33
CA LEU A 22 9.42 -10.85 26.31
C LEU A 22 10.15 -9.56 26.70
N ILE A 23 10.48 -8.72 25.71
CA ILE A 23 11.08 -7.40 25.92
C ILE A 23 10.14 -6.51 26.73
N GLY A 24 8.85 -6.50 26.38
CA GLY A 24 7.81 -5.73 27.08
C GLY A 24 7.67 -6.13 28.54
N ILE A 25 7.68 -7.43 28.85
CA ILE A 25 7.66 -7.95 30.23
C ILE A 25 8.90 -7.49 30.99
N GLY A 26 10.09 -7.65 30.41
CA GLY A 26 11.35 -7.22 31.03
C GLY A 26 11.39 -5.71 31.30
N PHE A 27 10.93 -4.92 30.33
CA PHE A 27 10.85 -3.47 30.45
C PHE A 27 9.84 -3.03 31.52
N GLY A 28 8.64 -3.61 31.53
CA GLY A 28 7.62 -3.34 32.55
C GLY A 28 8.08 -3.70 33.95
N PHE A 29 8.76 -4.84 34.12
CA PHE A 29 9.38 -5.23 35.40
C PHE A 29 10.43 -4.22 35.87
N ALA A 30 11.29 -3.75 34.98
CA ALA A 30 12.30 -2.75 35.30
C ALA A 30 11.67 -1.40 35.73
N LEU A 31 10.62 -0.95 35.03
CA LEU A 31 9.88 0.26 35.39
C LEU A 31 9.21 0.15 36.76
N ASP A 32 8.52 -0.96 37.04
CA ASP A 32 7.84 -1.16 38.32
C ASP A 32 8.84 -1.25 39.47
N ARG A 33 9.97 -1.98 39.29
CA ARG A 33 11.08 -2.00 40.25
C ARG A 33 11.69 -0.62 40.49
N ALA A 34 11.79 0.21 39.46
CA ALA A 34 12.22 1.59 39.57
C ALA A 34 11.17 2.51 40.21
N GLY A 35 9.97 1.99 40.51
CA GLY A 35 8.83 2.72 41.10
C GLY A 35 8.15 3.69 40.14
N PHE A 36 8.27 3.47 38.83
CA PHE A 36 7.66 4.29 37.79
C PHE A 36 6.18 3.92 37.56
N SER A 37 5.67 2.92 38.27
CA SER A 37 4.23 2.62 38.42
C SER A 37 3.53 3.51 39.46
N SER A 38 4.13 4.65 39.82
CA SER A 38 3.60 5.62 40.78
C SER A 38 3.65 7.04 40.21
N SER A 39 2.47 7.61 39.91
CA SER A 39 2.32 9.00 39.47
C SER A 39 2.96 10.01 40.42
N ARG A 40 2.86 9.78 41.74
CA ARG A 40 3.50 10.63 42.75
C ARG A 40 5.02 10.68 42.62
N ARG A 41 5.61 9.55 42.25
CA ARG A 41 7.06 9.45 42.06
C ARG A 41 7.48 10.17 40.78
N LEU A 42 6.71 9.99 39.71
CA LEU A 42 6.94 10.65 38.43
C LEU A 42 6.77 12.17 38.53
N ALA A 43 5.70 12.65 39.15
CA ALA A 43 5.46 14.08 39.39
C ALA A 43 6.46 14.69 40.38
N GLY A 44 7.11 13.88 41.22
CA GLY A 44 8.10 14.30 42.21
C GLY A 44 9.30 15.06 41.63
N VAL A 45 9.58 14.89 40.33
CA VAL A 45 10.63 15.63 39.62
C VAL A 45 10.35 17.13 39.59
N PHE A 46 9.09 17.53 39.42
CA PHE A 46 8.68 18.94 39.33
C PHE A 46 8.70 19.65 40.69
N TYR A 47 8.60 18.88 41.78
CA TYR A 47 8.65 19.39 43.15
C TYR A 47 10.02 19.27 43.80
N PHE A 48 11.00 18.79 43.04
CA PHE A 48 12.34 18.48 43.49
C PHE A 48 12.44 17.45 44.63
N THR A 49 11.39 16.67 44.84
CA THR A 49 11.31 15.68 45.93
C THR A 49 11.81 14.31 45.51
N ASP A 50 11.72 13.94 44.23
CA ASP A 50 12.27 12.69 43.71
C ASP A 50 12.80 12.92 42.29
N MET A 51 14.11 12.72 42.08
CA MET A 51 14.81 12.89 40.81
C MET A 51 14.96 11.57 40.04
N ALA A 52 14.23 10.52 40.41
CA ALA A 52 14.31 9.22 39.75
C ALA A 52 14.05 9.31 38.23
N VAL A 53 13.11 10.15 37.79
CA VAL A 53 12.82 10.36 36.36
C VAL A 53 14.07 10.81 35.60
N VAL A 54 14.74 11.86 36.08
CA VAL A 54 15.96 12.39 35.45
C VAL A 54 17.07 11.34 35.46
N LYS A 55 17.30 10.69 36.62
CA LYS A 55 18.33 9.65 36.78
C LYS A 55 18.13 8.48 35.81
N VAL A 56 16.91 7.97 35.68
CA VAL A 56 16.60 6.85 34.77
C VAL A 56 16.70 7.28 33.31
N MET A 57 16.19 8.46 32.93
CA MET A 57 16.27 8.95 31.55
C MET A 57 17.72 9.13 31.08
N PHE A 58 18.57 9.76 31.88
CA PHE A 58 19.99 9.90 31.56
C PHE A 58 20.70 8.55 31.54
N THR A 59 20.40 7.64 32.48
CA THR A 59 21.00 6.30 32.47
C THR A 59 20.65 5.53 31.20
N ALA A 60 19.36 5.54 30.80
CA ALA A 60 18.90 4.87 29.60
C ALA A 60 19.53 5.48 28.34
N MET A 61 19.53 6.81 28.23
CA MET A 61 20.12 7.54 27.10
C MET A 61 21.61 7.25 26.96
N LEU A 62 22.38 7.35 28.05
CA LEU A 62 23.82 7.11 28.02
C LEU A 62 24.14 5.64 27.76
N THR A 63 23.40 4.70 28.38
CA THR A 63 23.59 3.26 28.12
C THR A 63 23.34 2.95 26.65
N ALA A 64 22.24 3.46 26.07
CA ALA A 64 21.91 3.23 24.68
C ALA A 64 22.94 3.86 23.75
N MET A 65 23.31 5.12 23.98
CA MET A 65 24.33 5.82 23.18
C MET A 65 25.67 5.09 23.19
N LEU A 66 26.19 4.75 24.39
CA LEU A 66 27.46 4.03 24.51
C LEU A 66 27.36 2.63 23.91
N GLY A 67 26.30 1.89 24.25
CA GLY A 67 26.07 0.52 23.75
C GLY A 67 26.00 0.47 22.23
N LEU A 68 25.21 1.34 21.60
CA LEU A 68 25.13 1.44 20.14
C LEU A 68 26.46 1.86 19.51
N SER A 69 27.25 2.70 20.19
CA SER A 69 28.59 3.09 19.73
C SER A 69 29.57 1.93 19.77
N TYR A 70 29.57 1.15 20.84
CA TYR A 70 30.39 -0.07 20.93
C TYR A 70 29.96 -1.15 19.93
N LEU A 71 28.65 -1.37 19.75
CA LEU A 71 28.14 -2.33 18.76
C LEU A 71 28.50 -1.93 17.33
N SER A 72 28.50 -0.62 17.07
CA SER A 72 28.94 -0.06 15.78
C SER A 72 30.44 -0.19 15.58
N ALA A 73 31.25 0.15 16.58
CA ALA A 73 32.70 0.00 16.53
C ALA A 73 33.12 -1.48 16.37
N ALA A 74 32.35 -2.42 16.93
CA ALA A 74 32.54 -3.86 16.75
C ALA A 74 32.05 -4.40 15.38
N GLY A 75 31.45 -3.56 14.54
CA GLY A 75 30.90 -3.96 13.23
C GLY A 75 29.65 -4.84 13.31
N TRP A 76 28.98 -4.88 14.47
CA TRP A 76 27.78 -5.69 14.66
C TRP A 76 26.50 -4.97 14.22
N LEU A 77 26.52 -3.64 14.27
CA LEU A 77 25.42 -2.75 13.91
C LEU A 77 25.93 -1.64 12.98
N SER A 78 25.14 -1.24 12.00
CA SER A 78 25.44 -0.12 11.12
C SER A 78 24.29 0.90 11.16
N PHE A 79 24.62 2.20 11.26
CA PHE A 79 23.63 3.27 11.49
C PHE A 79 22.74 3.55 10.28
N ASP A 80 23.18 3.17 9.08
CA ASP A 80 22.40 3.15 7.85
C ASP A 80 21.19 2.19 7.90
N ARG A 81 21.22 1.21 8.80
CA ARG A 81 20.14 0.24 9.00
C ARG A 81 19.19 0.62 10.14
N VAL A 82 19.41 1.78 10.75
CA VAL A 82 18.58 2.29 11.84
C VAL A 82 17.80 3.48 11.31
N PHE A 83 16.48 3.44 11.43
CA PHE A 83 15.66 4.59 11.08
C PHE A 83 15.92 5.73 12.07
N LEU A 84 16.41 6.85 11.55
CA LEU A 84 16.68 8.06 12.31
C LEU A 84 15.63 9.10 11.96
N MET A 85 14.98 9.66 12.98
CA MET A 85 13.96 10.68 12.77
C MET A 85 14.60 12.00 12.35
N PRO A 86 14.02 12.72 11.37
CA PRO A 86 14.49 14.04 10.98
C PRO A 86 14.29 15.06 12.11
N THR A 87 15.14 16.10 12.10
CA THR A 87 15.07 17.19 13.07
C THR A 87 14.12 18.27 12.56
N ILE A 88 12.91 18.29 13.12
CA ILE A 88 11.86 19.27 12.80
C ILE A 88 11.59 20.10 14.06
N TYR A 89 12.16 21.31 14.11
CA TYR A 89 12.10 22.13 15.33
C TYR A 89 10.67 22.54 15.71
N GLY A 90 9.80 22.85 14.75
CA GLY A 90 8.42 23.25 15.00
C GLY A 90 7.65 22.18 15.77
N ALA A 91 7.63 20.96 15.23
CA ALA A 91 6.99 19.81 15.87
C ALA A 91 7.63 19.46 17.22
N GLN A 92 8.96 19.48 17.31
CA GLN A 92 9.67 19.11 18.54
C GLN A 92 9.45 20.12 19.68
N VAL A 93 9.52 21.43 19.42
CA VAL A 93 9.34 22.46 20.44
C VAL A 93 7.90 22.52 20.91
N VAL A 94 6.94 22.60 19.99
CA VAL A 94 5.51 22.70 20.33
C VAL A 94 5.02 21.39 20.94
N GLY A 95 5.34 20.25 20.31
CA GLY A 95 4.99 18.93 20.82
C GLY A 95 5.63 18.63 22.17
N GLY A 96 6.90 19.01 22.36
CA GLY A 96 7.60 18.87 23.64
C GLY A 96 6.98 19.69 24.76
N LEU A 97 6.53 20.92 24.47
CA LEU A 97 5.82 21.77 25.44
C LEU A 97 4.47 21.16 25.83
N ILE A 98 3.67 20.74 24.85
CA ILE A 98 2.37 20.09 25.08
C ILE A 98 2.55 18.81 25.90
N PHE A 99 3.55 17.98 25.54
CA PHE A 99 3.90 16.78 26.27
C PHE A 99 4.31 17.11 27.71
N GLY A 100 5.13 18.13 27.94
CA GLY A 100 5.54 18.57 29.27
C GLY A 100 4.35 18.99 30.13
N VAL A 101 3.44 19.81 29.59
CA VAL A 101 2.20 20.22 30.28
C VAL A 101 1.34 19.00 30.60
N GLY A 102 1.16 18.10 29.64
CA GLY A 102 0.43 16.85 29.83
C GLY A 102 1.05 15.96 30.91
N PHE A 103 2.38 15.87 30.95
CA PHE A 103 3.10 15.09 31.95
C PHE A 103 2.97 15.69 33.37
N VAL A 104 3.01 17.02 33.50
CA VAL A 104 2.78 17.71 34.79
C VAL A 104 1.35 17.48 35.29
N MET A 105 0.35 17.59 34.40
CA MET A 105 -1.07 17.42 34.78
C MET A 105 -1.42 15.96 35.07
N GLY A 106 -0.96 15.04 34.22
CA GLY A 106 -1.32 13.62 34.28
C GLY A 106 -0.44 12.82 35.24
N GLY A 107 0.79 13.26 35.50
CA GLY A 107 1.75 12.51 36.31
C GLY A 107 2.20 11.18 35.68
N TRP A 108 1.93 10.98 34.38
CA TRP A 108 2.19 9.74 33.65
C TRP A 108 2.74 10.02 32.25
N CYS A 109 3.54 9.07 31.75
CA CYS A 109 3.89 8.93 30.34
C CYS A 109 3.19 7.65 29.81
N PRO A 110 2.98 7.47 28.50
CA PRO A 110 2.23 6.31 27.99
C PRO A 110 2.76 4.95 28.48
N GLY A 111 4.08 4.73 28.47
CA GLY A 111 4.69 3.48 28.95
C GLY A 111 4.59 3.28 30.47
N THR A 112 4.73 4.34 31.26
CA THR A 112 4.59 4.25 32.72
C THR A 112 3.14 4.12 33.16
N ALA A 113 2.20 4.70 32.40
CA ALA A 113 0.77 4.52 32.58
C ALA A 113 0.35 3.07 32.30
N ALA A 114 0.88 2.44 31.26
CA ALA A 114 0.64 1.01 30.99
C ALA A 114 1.11 0.13 32.16
N SER A 115 2.31 0.39 32.70
CA SER A 115 2.81 -0.29 33.89
C SER A 115 1.95 0.01 35.13
N GLY A 116 1.56 1.27 35.35
CA GLY A 116 0.68 1.66 36.45
C GLY A 116 -0.70 1.01 36.38
N ALA A 117 -1.29 0.93 35.19
CA ALA A 117 -2.57 0.25 34.96
C ALA A 117 -2.45 -1.25 35.26
N ALA A 118 -1.37 -1.90 34.83
CA ALA A 118 -1.08 -3.30 35.18
C ALA A 118 -0.90 -3.50 36.69
N SER A 119 -0.33 -2.52 37.39
CA SER A 119 -0.21 -2.49 38.86
C SER A 119 -1.50 -2.01 39.57
N GLY A 120 -2.62 -1.90 38.86
CA GLY A 120 -3.95 -1.60 39.44
C GLY A 120 -4.21 -0.12 39.75
N LYS A 121 -3.46 0.81 39.16
CA LYS A 121 -3.63 2.26 39.39
C LYS A 121 -4.72 2.86 38.51
N ILE A 122 -5.79 3.35 39.13
CA ILE A 122 -6.96 3.91 38.42
C ILE A 122 -6.59 5.19 37.67
N ASP A 123 -5.76 6.06 38.25
CA ASP A 123 -5.28 7.28 37.62
C ASP A 123 -4.48 6.99 36.34
N ALA A 124 -3.75 5.87 36.29
CA ALA A 124 -3.06 5.42 35.08
C ALA A 124 -4.04 4.95 33.98
N VAL A 125 -5.12 4.25 34.34
CA VAL A 125 -6.17 3.83 33.39
C VAL A 125 -6.89 5.06 32.81
N VAL A 126 -7.21 6.04 33.66
CA VAL A 126 -7.83 7.30 33.21
C VAL A 126 -6.89 8.04 32.26
N PHE A 127 -5.59 8.11 32.58
CA PHE A 127 -4.60 8.70 31.69
C PHE A 127 -4.53 8.00 30.33
N LEU A 128 -4.51 6.67 30.30
CA LEU A 128 -4.50 5.90 29.04
C LEU A 128 -5.75 6.14 28.21
N ALA A 129 -6.93 6.16 28.83
CA ALA A 129 -8.17 6.50 28.15
C ALA A 129 -8.13 7.93 27.56
N GLY A 130 -7.60 8.89 28.33
CA GLY A 130 -7.34 10.25 27.86
C GLY A 130 -6.34 10.31 26.70
N ALA A 131 -5.29 9.50 26.73
CA ALA A 131 -4.30 9.41 25.65
C ALA A 131 -4.92 8.85 24.36
N VAL A 132 -5.81 7.85 24.45
CA VAL A 132 -6.57 7.33 23.30
C VAL A 132 -7.54 8.39 22.76
N GLY A 133 -8.28 9.07 23.63
CA GLY A 133 -9.15 10.18 23.19
C GLY A 133 -8.36 11.31 22.53
N GLY A 134 -7.19 11.65 23.09
CA GLY A 134 -6.28 12.65 22.55
C GLY A 134 -5.68 12.26 21.20
N SER A 135 -5.35 10.99 20.98
CA SER A 135 -4.84 10.52 19.68
C SER A 135 -5.91 10.55 18.59
N ILE A 136 -7.16 10.20 18.92
CA ILE A 136 -8.30 10.33 18.00
C ILE A 136 -8.54 11.79 17.66
N LEU A 137 -8.57 12.68 18.67
CA LEU A 137 -8.72 14.12 18.45
C LEU A 137 -7.59 14.70 17.61
N PHE A 138 -6.34 14.27 17.87
CA PHE A 138 -5.20 14.68 17.08
C PHE A 138 -5.33 14.27 15.61
N ASN A 139 -5.85 13.07 15.33
CA ASN A 139 -6.07 12.60 13.96
C ASN A 139 -7.07 13.49 13.20
N GLU A 140 -8.17 13.89 13.85
CA GLU A 140 -9.16 14.81 13.27
C GLU A 140 -8.60 16.23 13.08
N LEU A 141 -7.77 16.69 14.01
CA LEU A 141 -7.16 18.03 13.96
C LEU A 141 -5.84 18.06 13.16
N PHE A 142 -5.35 16.92 12.67
CA PHE A 142 -4.07 16.83 11.98
C PHE A 142 -3.91 17.83 10.83
N PRO A 143 -4.93 18.11 9.99
CA PRO A 143 -4.82 19.11 8.92
C PRO A 143 -4.42 20.52 9.42
N LEU A 144 -4.84 20.89 10.64
CA LEU A 144 -4.50 22.18 11.26
C LEU A 144 -3.08 22.20 11.82
N VAL A 145 -2.55 21.04 12.22
CA VAL A 145 -1.24 20.88 12.83
C VAL A 145 -0.15 20.55 11.78
N LYS A 146 -0.54 20.08 10.58
CA LYS A 146 0.35 19.76 9.45
C LYS A 146 1.44 20.82 9.19
N PRO A 147 1.18 22.14 9.24
CA PRO A 147 2.24 23.14 9.02
C PRO A 147 3.38 23.10 10.06
N LEU A 148 3.14 22.61 11.27
CA LEU A 148 4.18 22.47 12.29
C LEU A 148 5.15 21.33 11.99
N TYR A 149 4.72 20.35 11.17
CA TYR A 149 5.54 19.20 10.77
C TYR A 149 6.54 19.51 9.67
N SER A 150 6.49 20.69 9.07
CA SER A 150 7.49 21.18 8.11
C SER A 150 8.23 22.42 8.60
N LEU A 151 7.84 22.98 9.75
CA LEU A 151 8.40 24.22 10.26
C LEU A 151 9.78 23.99 10.88
N GLY A 152 10.81 24.58 10.26
CA GLY A 152 12.19 24.43 10.71
C GLY A 152 12.75 23.03 10.49
N ASP A 153 12.29 22.34 9.43
CA ASP A 153 12.86 21.06 9.01
C ASP A 153 14.33 21.26 8.61
N ARG A 154 15.22 20.54 9.27
CA ARG A 154 16.66 20.50 8.99
C ARG A 154 17.10 19.14 8.47
N SER A 155 16.16 18.26 8.12
CA SER A 155 16.41 16.86 7.77
C SER A 155 17.24 16.15 8.85
N LEU A 156 18.06 15.18 8.48
CA LEU A 156 18.90 14.45 9.42
C LEU A 156 20.14 15.28 9.76
N ARG A 157 20.22 15.78 11.00
CA ARG A 157 21.37 16.53 11.53
C ARG A 157 21.82 15.94 12.84
N PHE A 158 23.12 15.70 12.98
CA PHE A 158 23.71 15.27 14.24
C PHE A 158 24.37 16.43 14.97
N ILE A 159 24.07 16.57 16.27
CA ILE A 159 24.60 17.66 17.10
C ILE A 159 26.13 17.67 17.13
N TYR A 160 26.80 16.51 17.06
CA TYR A 160 28.26 16.44 17.06
C TYR A 160 28.88 17.01 15.78
N GLU A 161 28.17 16.94 14.65
CA GLU A 161 28.60 17.53 13.37
C GLU A 161 28.52 19.06 13.45
N ASP A 162 27.42 19.59 13.98
CA ASP A 162 27.22 21.03 14.17
C ASP A 162 28.22 21.63 15.18
N LEU A 163 28.65 20.84 16.16
CA LEU A 163 29.67 21.22 17.13
C LEU A 163 31.10 21.03 16.61
N GLY A 164 31.30 20.42 15.45
CA GLY A 164 32.62 20.13 14.87
C GLY A 164 33.45 19.15 15.70
N VAL A 165 32.81 18.26 16.45
CA VAL A 165 33.47 17.26 17.32
C VAL A 165 33.21 15.86 16.81
N THR A 166 34.15 14.94 17.07
CA THR A 166 33.92 13.52 16.74
C THR A 166 32.79 12.97 17.62
N ARG A 167 32.10 11.95 17.09
CA ARG A 167 31.06 11.24 17.82
C ARG A 167 31.53 10.72 19.18
N ALA A 168 32.72 10.13 19.26
CA ALA A 168 33.30 9.67 20.52
C ALA A 168 33.57 10.82 21.51
N MET A 169 34.04 11.99 21.03
CA MET A 169 34.21 13.18 21.89
C MET A 169 32.87 13.71 22.38
N PHE A 170 31.85 13.74 21.53
CA PHE A 170 30.50 14.12 21.92
C PHE A 170 29.92 13.14 22.94
N ALA A 171 30.09 11.83 22.72
CA ALA A 171 29.65 10.81 23.66
C ALA A 171 30.32 10.96 25.04
N LEU A 172 31.62 11.28 25.08
CA LEU A 172 32.33 11.57 26.33
C LEU A 172 31.81 12.85 26.99
N GLY A 173 31.62 13.93 26.22
CA GLY A 173 31.06 15.19 26.71
C GLY A 173 29.67 15.00 27.32
N LEU A 174 28.76 14.37 26.59
CA LEU A 174 27.39 14.11 27.05
C LEU A 174 27.36 13.16 28.25
N THR A 175 28.24 12.14 28.29
CA THR A 175 28.37 11.26 29.45
C THR A 175 28.88 12.01 30.67
N THR A 176 29.81 12.95 30.49
CA THR A 176 30.30 13.80 31.58
C THR A 176 29.19 14.69 32.14
N VAL A 177 28.41 15.32 31.27
CA VAL A 177 27.23 16.10 31.66
C VAL A 177 26.23 15.22 32.42
N GLY A 178 25.92 14.03 31.91
CA GLY A 178 24.99 13.12 32.57
C GLY A 178 25.49 12.63 33.94
N VAL A 179 26.79 12.38 34.09
CA VAL A 179 27.39 12.11 35.40
C VAL A 179 27.19 13.29 36.35
N VAL A 180 27.51 14.51 35.92
CA VAL A 180 27.27 15.72 36.73
C VAL A 180 25.79 15.83 37.13
N VAL A 181 24.87 15.54 36.21
CA VAL A 181 23.43 15.53 36.49
C VAL A 181 23.07 14.51 37.57
N PHE A 182 23.65 13.30 37.58
CA PHE A 182 23.39 12.33 38.66
C PHE A 182 23.81 12.87 40.04
N TRP A 183 24.98 13.51 40.12
CA TRP A 183 25.43 14.14 41.37
C TRP A 183 24.55 15.33 41.77
N LEU A 184 24.13 16.14 40.80
CA LEU A 184 23.23 17.26 41.01
C LEU A 184 21.86 16.79 41.52
N CYS A 185 21.29 15.75 40.93
CA CYS A 185 20.03 15.15 41.37
C CYS A 185 20.09 14.70 42.84
N GLU A 186 21.16 14.00 43.23
CA GLU A 186 21.34 13.56 44.62
C GLU A 186 21.56 14.75 45.58
N TRP A 187 22.26 15.79 45.13
CA TRP A 187 22.42 17.01 45.91
C TRP A 187 21.10 17.76 46.11
N VAL A 188 20.29 17.90 45.05
CA VAL A 188 18.95 18.51 45.10
C VAL A 188 18.03 17.72 46.03
N GLU A 189 18.00 16.39 45.91
CA GLU A 189 17.22 15.53 46.81
C GLU A 189 17.66 15.70 48.27
N LYS A 190 18.98 15.80 48.54
CA LYS A 190 19.49 16.07 49.89
C LYS A 190 19.04 17.43 50.41
N LEU A 191 19.10 18.47 49.58
CA LEU A 191 18.66 19.82 49.95
C LEU A 191 17.17 19.86 50.27
N ARG A 192 16.34 19.16 49.47
CA ARG A 192 14.89 19.20 49.60
C ARG A 192 14.36 18.27 50.69
N ASN A 193 14.90 17.06 50.79
CA ASN A 193 14.41 16.00 51.67
C ASN A 193 15.27 15.80 52.93
N GLY A 194 16.38 16.52 53.07
CA GLY A 194 17.35 16.38 54.16
C GLY A 194 18.25 15.14 54.04
N ARG A 195 17.96 14.22 53.10
CA ARG A 195 18.72 12.99 52.87
C ARG A 195 18.77 12.67 51.38
N SER A 196 19.84 12.02 50.96
CA SER A 196 19.97 11.45 49.61
C SER A 196 20.45 10.00 49.74
N PRO A 197 19.91 9.08 48.92
CA PRO A 197 20.30 7.68 48.98
C PRO A 197 21.75 7.42 48.53
N TYR A 198 22.28 8.20 47.58
CA TYR A 198 23.55 7.88 46.92
C TYR A 198 24.62 8.96 47.02
N LEU A 199 24.32 10.18 47.50
CA LEU A 199 25.31 11.24 47.58
C LEU A 199 26.47 10.85 48.50
N GLY A 200 27.68 10.77 47.95
CA GLY A 200 28.87 10.34 48.67
C GLY A 200 29.03 8.82 48.86
N SER A 201 28.07 8.02 48.38
CA SER A 201 28.14 6.56 48.40
C SER A 201 29.27 6.02 47.49
N PRO A 202 29.85 4.85 47.82
CA PRO A 202 30.81 4.19 46.93
C PRO A 202 30.18 3.79 45.59
N PHE A 203 28.87 3.51 45.58
CA PHE A 203 28.13 3.19 44.36
C PHE A 203 28.15 4.34 43.36
N LEU A 204 27.75 5.56 43.75
CA LEU A 204 27.69 6.69 42.82
C LEU A 204 29.08 7.02 42.25
N LYS A 205 30.12 6.91 43.07
CA LYS A 205 31.51 7.09 42.63
C LYS A 205 31.93 6.04 41.60
N ALA A 206 31.73 4.76 41.92
CA ALA A 206 32.07 3.66 41.01
C ALA A 206 31.27 3.73 39.70
N PHE A 207 29.97 4.02 39.80
CA PHE A 207 29.07 4.19 38.66
C PHE A 207 29.52 5.36 37.76
N SER A 208 29.87 6.50 38.34
CA SER A 208 30.39 7.66 37.60
C SER A 208 31.69 7.32 36.87
N VAL A 209 32.64 6.69 37.57
CA VAL A 209 33.92 6.27 36.98
C VAL A 209 33.69 5.27 35.85
N ALA A 210 32.79 4.30 36.03
CA ALA A 210 32.48 3.30 35.01
C ALA A 210 31.92 3.93 33.72
N TYR A 211 30.98 4.87 33.82
CA TYR A 211 30.43 5.57 32.65
C TYR A 211 31.47 6.42 31.94
N ILE A 212 32.28 7.18 32.68
CA ILE A 212 33.35 7.99 32.09
C ILE A 212 34.40 7.09 31.44
N ALA A 213 34.79 5.98 32.07
CA ALA A 213 35.73 5.03 31.51
C ALA A 213 35.19 4.37 30.24
N ALA A 214 33.91 3.99 30.22
CA ALA A 214 33.25 3.46 29.02
C ALA A 214 33.18 4.50 27.90
N ALA A 215 32.85 5.75 28.20
CA ALA A 215 32.84 6.80 27.19
C ALA A 215 34.26 7.14 26.67
N ALA A 216 35.25 7.15 27.55
CA ALA A 216 36.66 7.36 27.18
C ALA A 216 37.21 6.19 26.35
N GLY A 217 36.75 4.96 26.60
CA GLY A 217 37.11 3.79 25.81
C GLY A 217 36.70 3.90 24.34
N LEU A 218 35.62 4.64 24.03
CA LEU A 218 35.24 4.91 22.63
C LEU A 218 36.27 5.77 21.89
N LEU A 219 37.01 6.66 22.57
CA LEU A 219 38.08 7.46 21.95
C LEU A 219 39.24 6.59 21.44
N ILE A 220 39.42 5.40 22.00
CA ILE A 220 40.45 4.44 21.58
C ILE A 220 39.97 3.64 20.36
N LEU A 221 38.68 3.32 20.31
CA LEU A 221 38.07 2.52 19.25
C LEU A 221 37.74 3.33 17.99
N GLU A 222 37.49 4.63 18.14
CA GLU A 222 37.23 5.59 17.06
C GLU A 222 38.29 6.70 17.09
N PRO A 223 39.52 6.48 16.58
CA PRO A 223 40.55 7.52 16.58
C PRO A 223 40.12 8.71 15.71
N GLY A 224 40.35 9.92 16.23
CA GLY A 224 39.96 11.18 15.57
C GLY A 224 40.65 11.45 14.21
N PRO A 225 40.33 12.57 13.55
CA PRO A 225 40.58 12.80 12.11
C PRO A 225 42.06 12.86 11.67
N ASN A 226 43.02 12.85 12.60
CA ASN A 226 44.43 13.16 12.30
C ASN A 226 45.28 12.00 11.77
N ALA A 227 44.71 10.85 11.40
CA ALA A 227 45.45 9.78 10.73
C ALA A 227 45.19 9.70 9.21
N ALA A 228 44.24 10.47 8.67
CA ALA A 228 43.85 10.40 7.25
C ALA A 228 44.08 11.70 6.45
N VAL A 229 44.58 12.78 7.06
CA VAL A 229 44.66 14.13 6.44
C VAL A 229 46.10 14.55 6.11
N ALA A 230 46.99 13.62 5.77
CA ALA A 230 48.36 13.93 5.35
C ALA A 230 48.63 13.69 3.84
N GLY A 231 47.61 13.41 3.03
CA GLY A 231 47.80 13.07 1.61
C GLY A 231 46.92 13.81 0.59
N THR A 232 46.04 14.72 1.00
CA THR A 232 44.92 15.16 0.15
C THR A 232 44.57 16.64 0.29
N SER A 233 45.56 17.54 0.36
CA SER A 233 45.29 18.99 0.33
C SER A 233 44.75 19.49 -1.03
N GLY A 234 44.78 18.66 -2.09
CA GLY A 234 44.10 18.93 -3.35
C GLY A 234 42.72 18.26 -3.50
N ALA A 235 42.44 17.19 -2.75
CA ALA A 235 41.17 16.45 -2.85
C ALA A 235 40.12 16.96 -1.87
N ALA A 236 40.52 17.50 -0.71
CA ALA A 236 39.57 18.02 0.29
C ALA A 236 38.83 19.29 -0.19
N ALA A 237 39.47 20.13 -1.01
CA ALA A 237 38.79 21.27 -1.64
C ALA A 237 37.78 20.81 -2.71
N ALA A 238 38.15 19.82 -3.52
CA ALA A 238 37.25 19.20 -4.49
C ALA A 238 36.08 18.44 -3.82
N GLU A 239 36.31 17.83 -2.65
CA GLU A 239 35.31 17.10 -1.87
C GLU A 239 34.38 18.06 -1.12
N SER A 240 34.88 19.20 -0.61
CA SER A 240 34.01 20.24 -0.05
C SER A 240 33.15 20.91 -1.12
N ASP A 241 33.70 21.15 -2.31
CA ASP A 241 32.95 21.69 -3.45
C ASP A 241 31.90 20.69 -3.97
N LEU A 242 32.23 19.39 -3.94
CA LEU A 242 31.30 18.30 -4.22
C LEU A 242 30.16 18.25 -3.18
N LEU A 243 30.49 18.30 -1.88
CA LEU A 243 29.52 18.29 -0.80
C LEU A 243 28.65 19.57 -0.78
N ALA A 244 29.19 20.72 -1.19
CA ALA A 244 28.44 21.96 -1.37
C ALA A 244 27.57 21.98 -2.64
N ALA A 245 27.91 21.19 -3.67
CA ALA A 245 27.04 20.93 -4.82
C ALA A 245 25.90 19.95 -4.45
N LEU A 246 26.19 18.94 -3.63
CA LEU A 246 25.20 18.00 -3.07
C LEU A 246 24.18 18.72 -2.15
N ASP A 247 24.63 19.64 -1.30
CA ASP A 247 23.77 20.43 -0.38
C ASP A 247 22.89 21.45 -1.14
N ARG A 248 23.21 21.76 -2.41
CA ARG A 248 22.41 22.60 -3.32
C ARG A 248 21.47 21.81 -4.24
N ALA A 249 21.47 20.48 -4.16
CA ALA A 249 20.78 19.56 -5.07
C ALA A 249 21.20 19.69 -6.55
N ASP A 250 22.42 20.18 -6.83
CA ASP A 250 22.94 20.37 -8.19
C ASP A 250 23.21 19.02 -8.91
N ASP A 251 23.13 17.89 -8.20
CA ASP A 251 23.35 16.53 -8.71
C ASP A 251 22.05 15.76 -9.00
N HIS A 252 20.89 16.34 -8.70
CA HIS A 252 19.58 15.74 -8.91
C HIS A 252 18.83 16.43 -10.05
N VAL A 253 17.97 15.68 -10.72
CA VAL A 253 16.98 16.23 -11.65
C VAL A 253 15.61 15.84 -11.14
N GLU A 254 14.75 16.84 -10.94
CA GLU A 254 13.37 16.58 -10.55
C GLU A 254 12.59 15.90 -11.69
N PRO A 255 11.70 14.94 -11.39
CA PRO A 255 10.84 14.30 -12.38
C PRO A 255 10.16 15.23 -13.37
N GLU A 256 9.59 16.33 -12.87
CA GLU A 256 8.91 17.33 -13.69
C GLU A 256 9.86 18.01 -14.67
N GLU A 257 11.09 18.30 -14.23
CA GLU A 257 12.14 18.89 -15.07
C GLU A 257 12.60 17.89 -16.13
N LEU A 258 12.88 16.63 -15.74
CA LEU A 258 13.24 15.58 -16.68
C LEU A 258 12.15 15.39 -17.74
N ALA A 259 10.88 15.37 -17.32
CA ALA A 259 9.74 15.21 -18.21
C ALA A 259 9.67 16.34 -19.26
N ASP A 260 9.83 17.59 -18.82
CA ASP A 260 9.85 18.75 -19.71
C ASP A 260 11.03 18.72 -20.68
N ARG A 261 12.25 18.39 -20.21
CA ARG A 261 13.47 18.33 -21.02
C ARG A 261 13.40 17.24 -22.11
N LEU A 262 12.84 16.08 -21.76
CA LEU A 262 12.59 14.99 -22.70
C LEU A 262 11.52 15.33 -23.74
N MET A 263 10.48 16.08 -23.35
CA MET A 263 9.44 16.56 -24.29
C MET A 263 9.96 17.68 -25.21
N ALA A 264 10.85 18.54 -24.70
CA ALA A 264 11.50 19.58 -25.49
C ALA A 264 12.55 19.03 -26.47
N GLY A 265 12.94 17.76 -26.34
CA GLY A 265 13.92 17.11 -27.20
C GLY A 265 15.33 17.66 -27.01
N GLU A 266 15.73 17.91 -25.76
CA GLU A 266 17.03 18.49 -25.44
C GLU A 266 18.20 17.71 -26.06
N PRO A 267 19.02 18.35 -26.92
CA PRO A 267 20.13 17.68 -27.59
C PRO A 267 21.23 17.31 -26.58
N GLY A 268 21.62 16.04 -26.57
CA GLY A 268 22.66 15.52 -25.67
C GLY A 268 22.14 14.96 -24.34
N LEU A 269 20.83 15.02 -24.07
CA LEU A 269 20.24 14.37 -22.89
C LEU A 269 20.21 12.84 -23.06
N THR A 270 20.79 12.12 -22.11
CA THR A 270 20.80 10.66 -22.06
C THR A 270 20.19 10.18 -20.75
N VAL A 271 19.12 9.41 -20.81
CA VAL A 271 18.49 8.82 -19.62
C VAL A 271 18.87 7.36 -19.54
N VAL A 272 19.34 6.90 -18.38
CA VAL A 272 19.89 5.56 -18.18
C VAL A 272 19.15 4.86 -17.05
N ASP A 273 18.53 3.73 -17.38
CA ASP A 273 17.91 2.83 -16.43
C ASP A 273 18.92 1.77 -15.98
N VAL A 274 19.27 1.79 -14.70
CA VAL A 274 20.27 0.87 -14.13
C VAL A 274 19.67 -0.43 -13.57
N ARG A 275 18.35 -0.64 -13.75
CA ARG A 275 17.65 -1.84 -13.28
C ARG A 275 17.96 -3.07 -14.17
N PRO A 276 17.66 -4.27 -13.67
CA PRO A 276 17.65 -5.49 -14.47
C PRO A 276 16.81 -5.35 -15.76
N VAL A 277 17.18 -6.11 -16.80
CA VAL A 277 16.57 -6.05 -18.14
C VAL A 277 15.07 -6.36 -18.12
N ASP A 278 14.64 -7.28 -17.25
CA ASP A 278 13.25 -7.67 -17.05
C ASP A 278 12.41 -6.53 -16.46
N GLU A 279 12.94 -5.80 -15.48
CA GLU A 279 12.28 -4.62 -14.92
C GLU A 279 12.20 -3.45 -15.91
N TYR A 280 13.24 -3.27 -16.71
CA TYR A 280 13.25 -2.29 -17.81
C TYR A 280 12.22 -2.65 -18.89
N ALA A 281 12.12 -3.93 -19.27
CA ALA A 281 11.16 -4.40 -20.25
C ALA A 281 9.70 -4.24 -19.77
N ALA A 282 9.45 -4.39 -18.47
CA ALA A 282 8.12 -4.19 -17.89
C ALA A 282 7.64 -2.74 -18.02
N PHE A 283 8.49 -1.77 -17.67
CA PHE A 283 8.22 -0.34 -17.88
C PHE A 283 9.51 0.47 -17.71
N HIS A 284 9.78 1.41 -18.60
CA HIS A 284 10.90 2.34 -18.50
C HIS A 284 10.50 3.73 -19.01
N ILE A 285 11.25 4.76 -18.64
CA ILE A 285 11.02 6.13 -19.14
C ILE A 285 11.31 6.14 -20.65
N ARG A 286 10.38 6.68 -21.44
CA ARG A 286 10.51 6.75 -22.90
C ARG A 286 11.84 7.41 -23.30
N GLY A 287 12.62 6.71 -24.13
CA GLY A 287 13.92 7.17 -24.60
C GLY A 287 15.09 6.84 -23.67
N ALA A 288 14.85 6.20 -22.52
CA ALA A 288 15.92 5.70 -21.66
C ALA A 288 16.60 4.46 -22.25
N ILE A 289 17.90 4.32 -22.04
CA ILE A 289 18.68 3.11 -22.36
C ILE A 289 18.87 2.27 -21.10
N ASN A 290 18.84 0.93 -21.23
CA ASN A 290 19.13 0.05 -20.10
C ASN A 290 20.63 -0.27 -20.05
N VAL A 291 21.27 0.05 -18.93
CA VAL A 291 22.69 -0.24 -18.73
C VAL A 291 22.88 -0.78 -17.30
N PRO A 292 23.18 -2.08 -17.13
CA PRO A 292 23.46 -2.65 -15.82
C PRO A 292 24.64 -1.94 -15.14
N LEU A 293 24.56 -1.79 -13.81
CA LEU A 293 25.58 -1.13 -12.98
C LEU A 293 27.03 -1.55 -13.31
N ALA A 294 27.25 -2.85 -13.56
CA ALA A 294 28.57 -3.38 -13.85
C ALA A 294 29.18 -2.90 -15.18
N ALA A 295 28.35 -2.55 -16.17
CA ALA A 295 28.77 -2.13 -17.50
C ALA A 295 28.74 -0.59 -17.68
N LEU A 296 28.26 0.14 -16.67
CA LEU A 296 27.90 1.55 -16.76
C LEU A 296 29.05 2.46 -17.21
N ALA A 297 30.24 2.29 -16.64
CA ALA A 297 31.41 3.10 -16.98
C ALA A 297 31.91 2.86 -18.42
N GLN A 298 31.83 1.61 -18.89
CA GLN A 298 32.28 1.23 -20.22
C GLN A 298 31.32 1.76 -21.30
N GLU A 299 30.02 1.58 -21.09
CA GLU A 299 28.97 1.97 -22.05
C GLU A 299 28.80 3.49 -22.16
N LEU A 300 29.01 4.22 -21.04
CA LEU A 300 28.88 5.67 -21.02
C LEU A 300 30.16 6.42 -21.40
N GLU A 301 31.29 5.73 -21.63
CA GLU A 301 32.58 6.36 -21.91
C GLU A 301 32.53 7.35 -23.09
N SER A 302 31.80 7.00 -24.15
CA SER A 302 31.60 7.86 -25.32
C SER A 302 30.83 9.16 -25.03
N ARG A 303 30.13 9.23 -23.88
CA ARG A 303 29.30 10.35 -23.43
C ARG A 303 29.90 11.08 -22.22
N ARG A 304 31.14 10.74 -21.84
CA ARG A 304 31.84 11.38 -20.73
C ARG A 304 31.97 12.88 -20.99
N ASN A 305 31.38 13.70 -20.11
CA ASN A 305 31.37 15.16 -20.19
C ASN A 305 30.75 15.73 -21.48
N VAL A 306 29.88 14.97 -22.15
CA VAL A 306 29.13 15.37 -23.35
C VAL A 306 27.64 15.20 -23.10
N GLY A 307 26.90 16.32 -23.07
CA GLY A 307 25.47 16.32 -22.74
C GLY A 307 25.19 15.97 -21.28
N ALA A 308 23.93 15.80 -20.88
CA ALA A 308 23.55 15.43 -19.52
C ALA A 308 23.18 13.94 -19.45
N ILE A 309 23.71 13.21 -18.46
CA ILE A 309 23.39 11.81 -18.21
C ILE A 309 22.54 11.72 -16.95
N ILE A 310 21.33 11.22 -17.03
CA ILE A 310 20.43 11.07 -15.88
C ILE A 310 20.24 9.59 -15.58
N LEU A 311 20.72 9.17 -14.42
CA LEU A 311 20.60 7.79 -13.94
C LEU A 311 19.32 7.63 -13.11
N TYR A 312 18.60 6.53 -13.31
CA TYR A 312 17.48 6.18 -12.46
C TYR A 312 17.35 4.66 -12.24
N SER A 313 16.68 4.32 -11.14
CA SER A 313 16.21 2.97 -10.79
C SER A 313 14.80 3.10 -10.19
N ASN A 314 14.28 2.10 -9.48
CA ASN A 314 12.97 2.23 -8.82
C ASN A 314 12.99 3.34 -7.74
N GLY A 315 14.12 3.51 -7.06
CA GLY A 315 14.40 4.62 -6.15
C GLY A 315 15.82 5.17 -6.35
N MET A 316 16.31 5.97 -5.42
CA MET A 316 17.54 6.75 -5.59
C MET A 316 18.84 6.03 -5.19
N THR A 317 18.77 4.96 -4.41
CA THR A 317 19.97 4.34 -3.79
C THR A 317 20.99 3.82 -4.80
N HIS A 318 20.56 3.02 -5.78
CA HIS A 318 21.48 2.46 -6.78
C HIS A 318 22.02 3.52 -7.78
N PRO A 319 21.19 4.45 -8.30
CA PRO A 319 21.67 5.57 -9.13
C PRO A 319 22.68 6.48 -8.41
N ALA A 320 22.49 6.76 -7.12
CA ALA A 320 23.43 7.58 -6.34
C ALA A 320 24.82 6.92 -6.24
N GLN A 321 24.86 5.64 -5.88
CA GLN A 321 26.10 4.87 -5.83
C GLN A 321 26.79 4.78 -7.20
N ALA A 322 26.01 4.65 -8.26
CA ALA A 322 26.50 4.62 -9.63
C ALA A 322 27.11 5.97 -10.05
N ARG A 323 26.44 7.08 -9.73
CA ARG A 323 26.93 8.45 -9.98
C ARG A 323 28.26 8.69 -9.29
N ASP A 324 28.37 8.37 -7.99
CA ASP A 324 29.61 8.56 -7.22
C ASP A 324 30.77 7.73 -7.77
N SER A 325 30.48 6.54 -8.32
CA SER A 325 31.47 5.71 -9.00
C SER A 325 31.94 6.32 -10.32
N LEU A 326 31.01 6.82 -11.14
CA LEU A 326 31.33 7.47 -12.42
C LEU A 326 32.05 8.81 -12.22
N GLN A 327 31.70 9.57 -11.19
CA GLN A 327 32.32 10.85 -10.92
C GLN A 327 33.79 10.69 -10.50
N ARG A 328 34.11 9.67 -9.69
CA ARG A 328 35.50 9.28 -9.40
C ARG A 328 36.30 8.83 -10.64
N GLN A 329 35.61 8.45 -11.71
CA GLN A 329 36.20 8.09 -13.00
C GLN A 329 36.26 9.28 -14.00
N GLY A 330 35.85 10.48 -13.57
CA GLY A 330 35.97 11.71 -14.35
C GLY A 330 34.73 12.14 -15.13
N PHE A 331 33.56 11.56 -14.83
CA PHE A 331 32.27 11.99 -15.38
C PHE A 331 31.68 13.11 -14.53
N ALA A 332 31.70 14.34 -15.02
CA ALA A 332 31.15 15.52 -14.36
C ALA A 332 29.70 15.84 -14.77
N ASN A 333 29.15 15.14 -15.77
CA ASN A 333 27.85 15.39 -16.38
C ASN A 333 26.77 14.36 -16.02
N VAL A 334 26.90 13.70 -14.86
CA VAL A 334 26.01 12.62 -14.43
C VAL A 334 25.16 13.08 -13.24
N PHE A 335 23.85 12.98 -13.39
CA PHE A 335 22.84 13.38 -12.42
C PHE A 335 21.94 12.18 -12.08
N ILE A 336 21.19 12.29 -11.00
CA ILE A 336 20.23 11.26 -10.56
C ILE A 336 18.80 11.77 -10.60
N LEU A 337 17.86 10.91 -10.96
CA LEU A 337 16.43 11.25 -10.94
C LEU A 337 15.89 11.22 -9.51
N THR A 338 15.37 12.34 -9.01
CA THR A 338 14.77 12.43 -7.67
C THR A 338 13.63 11.42 -7.53
N ASP A 339 13.60 10.68 -6.43
CA ASP A 339 12.65 9.60 -6.12
C ASP A 339 12.60 8.45 -7.16
N GLY A 340 13.52 8.43 -8.12
CA GLY A 340 13.62 7.43 -9.17
C GLY A 340 12.32 7.28 -10.00
N LEU A 341 12.10 6.08 -10.51
CA LEU A 341 10.94 5.75 -11.34
C LEU A 341 9.63 5.83 -10.55
N VAL A 342 9.65 5.50 -9.25
CA VAL A 342 8.46 5.62 -8.39
C VAL A 342 8.02 7.07 -8.28
N GLY A 343 8.97 7.99 -8.03
CA GLY A 343 8.72 9.43 -8.04
C GLY A 343 8.22 9.94 -9.37
N PHE A 344 8.86 9.53 -10.47
CA PHE A 344 8.44 9.91 -11.81
C PHE A 344 7.00 9.47 -12.12
N ARG A 345 6.63 8.25 -11.74
CA ARG A 345 5.24 7.77 -11.89
C ARG A 345 4.28 8.58 -11.03
N ALA A 346 4.63 8.87 -9.79
CA ALA A 346 3.76 9.62 -8.89
C ALA A 346 3.56 11.09 -9.32
N ARG A 347 4.63 11.74 -9.80
CA ARG A 347 4.63 13.18 -10.06
C ARG A 347 4.38 13.57 -11.51
N CYS A 348 4.76 12.75 -12.47
CA CYS A 348 4.56 13.03 -13.89
C CYS A 348 3.44 12.19 -14.51
N LEU A 349 3.21 10.96 -14.02
CA LEU A 349 2.29 10.02 -14.68
C LEU A 349 0.98 9.77 -13.93
N MET A 350 0.87 10.15 -12.65
CA MET A 350 -0.37 10.02 -11.88
C MET A 350 -1.44 10.99 -12.40
N PRO A 351 -2.65 10.50 -12.76
CA PRO A 351 -3.75 11.34 -13.19
C PRO A 351 -4.06 12.46 -12.19
N VAL A 352 -4.42 13.63 -12.70
CA VAL A 352 -4.86 14.78 -11.88
C VAL A 352 -6.02 14.38 -10.96
N SER A 353 -6.94 13.55 -11.44
CA SER A 353 -8.11 13.08 -10.68
C SER A 353 -7.82 12.09 -9.56
N LEU A 354 -6.63 11.47 -9.52
CA LEU A 354 -6.23 10.56 -8.44
C LEU A 354 -5.35 11.23 -7.39
N ARG A 355 -5.04 12.53 -7.54
CA ARG A 355 -4.28 13.27 -6.56
C ARG A 355 -5.17 13.69 -5.40
N ALA A 356 -4.66 13.48 -4.18
CA ALA A 356 -5.34 13.91 -2.96
C ALA A 356 -5.45 15.45 -2.88
N GLU A 357 -4.48 16.17 -3.45
CA GLU A 357 -4.47 17.64 -3.52
C GLU A 357 -4.82 18.09 -4.95
N PRO A 358 -5.87 18.90 -5.14
CA PRO A 358 -6.26 19.39 -6.46
C PRO A 358 -5.19 20.33 -7.05
N LEU A 359 -4.82 20.07 -8.31
CA LEU A 359 -3.90 20.93 -9.06
C LEU A 359 -4.64 22.11 -9.69
N ASP A 360 -3.95 23.23 -9.86
CA ASP A 360 -4.47 24.31 -10.69
C ASP A 360 -4.55 23.92 -12.18
N SER A 361 -5.26 24.72 -12.97
CA SER A 361 -5.49 24.44 -14.39
C SER A 361 -4.22 24.33 -15.24
N ALA A 362 -3.16 25.05 -14.89
CA ALA A 362 -1.89 25.06 -15.63
C ALA A 362 -1.06 23.81 -15.30
N ALA A 363 -0.96 23.46 -14.03
CA ALA A 363 -0.30 22.25 -13.56
C ALA A 363 -1.04 20.99 -14.04
N ALA A 364 -2.38 21.00 -14.03
CA ALA A 364 -3.18 19.91 -14.56
C ALA A 364 -2.94 19.68 -16.06
N ALA A 365 -2.89 20.77 -16.86
CA ALA A 365 -2.59 20.69 -18.29
C ALA A 365 -1.18 20.14 -18.55
N ARG A 366 -0.20 20.57 -17.76
CA ARG A 366 1.20 20.12 -17.86
C ARG A 366 1.35 18.63 -17.52
N VAL A 367 0.71 18.15 -16.45
CA VAL A 367 0.64 16.72 -16.12
C VAL A 367 -0.01 15.91 -17.24
N ASN A 368 -1.12 16.39 -17.80
CA ASN A 368 -1.77 15.70 -18.92
C ASN A 368 -0.87 15.62 -20.17
N ALA A 369 -0.09 16.65 -20.45
CA ALA A 369 0.87 16.66 -21.56
C ALA A 369 2.00 15.65 -21.36
N TRP A 370 2.59 15.56 -20.16
CA TRP A 370 3.58 14.53 -19.82
C TRP A 370 3.01 13.13 -20.02
N ARG A 371 1.81 12.87 -19.51
CA ARG A 371 1.14 11.57 -19.63
C ARG A 371 0.94 11.16 -21.08
N ALA A 372 0.45 12.06 -21.92
CA ALA A 372 0.25 11.79 -23.35
C ALA A 372 1.56 11.43 -24.06
N TYR A 373 2.67 12.08 -23.69
CA TYR A 373 3.98 11.85 -24.29
C TYR A 373 4.65 10.55 -23.82
N PHE A 374 4.66 10.30 -22.51
CA PHE A 374 5.38 9.18 -21.90
C PHE A 374 4.59 7.85 -21.89
N SER A 375 3.26 7.89 -21.95
CA SER A 375 2.41 6.70 -22.00
C SER A 375 1.97 6.32 -23.43
N GLY A 376 2.60 6.91 -24.44
CA GLY A 376 2.03 7.10 -25.79
C GLY A 376 1.46 5.86 -26.50
N GLY A 377 0.18 5.98 -26.88
CA GLY A 377 -0.48 5.11 -27.84
C GLY A 377 -1.97 5.37 -28.09
N GLY A 378 -2.39 6.63 -28.34
CA GLY A 378 -3.63 6.87 -29.12
C GLY A 378 -4.71 7.76 -28.49
N ALA A 379 -4.47 9.06 -28.35
CA ALA A 379 -5.56 10.03 -28.42
C ALA A 379 -5.94 10.27 -29.89
N ALA A 380 -6.49 9.25 -30.55
CA ALA A 380 -7.23 9.46 -31.77
C ALA A 380 -8.57 10.07 -31.35
N ALA A 381 -8.68 11.39 -31.47
CA ALA A 381 -9.97 12.04 -31.62
C ALA A 381 -10.60 11.51 -32.93
N ALA A 382 -11.21 10.34 -32.86
CA ALA A 382 -11.84 9.69 -34.00
C ALA A 382 -13.32 10.07 -34.02
N ALA A 383 -13.70 10.73 -35.11
CA ALA A 383 -15.07 11.12 -35.42
C ALA A 383 -16.03 9.93 -35.27
N SER A 384 -17.15 10.18 -34.58
CA SER A 384 -18.16 9.18 -34.25
C SER A 384 -18.73 8.48 -35.49
N ALA A 385 -18.42 7.20 -35.64
CA ALA A 385 -19.25 6.28 -36.39
C ALA A 385 -20.22 5.60 -35.41
N THR A 386 -21.51 5.86 -35.56
CA THR A 386 -22.56 5.22 -34.77
C THR A 386 -22.85 3.83 -35.35
N LEU A 387 -22.84 2.79 -34.51
CA LEU A 387 -23.38 1.49 -34.93
C LEU A 387 -24.91 1.63 -35.13
N PRO A 388 -25.50 0.94 -36.12
CA PRO A 388 -26.95 0.84 -36.20
C PRO A 388 -27.48 0.17 -34.93
N ALA A 389 -28.36 0.87 -34.21
CA ALA A 389 -29.02 0.36 -33.02
C ALA A 389 -29.79 -0.93 -33.36
N GLY A 390 -29.52 -2.03 -32.64
CA GLY A 390 -30.30 -3.27 -32.71
C GLY A 390 -29.63 -4.50 -33.32
N ALA A 391 -28.35 -4.46 -33.70
CA ALA A 391 -27.62 -5.67 -34.05
C ALA A 391 -27.36 -6.53 -32.79
N ALA A 392 -27.70 -7.82 -32.83
CA ALA A 392 -27.45 -8.73 -31.72
C ALA A 392 -25.95 -8.87 -31.47
N VAL A 393 -25.47 -8.38 -30.32
CA VAL A 393 -24.07 -8.47 -29.93
C VAL A 393 -23.81 -9.86 -29.35
N PRO A 394 -22.80 -10.61 -29.85
CA PRO A 394 -22.38 -11.86 -29.23
C PRO A 394 -22.02 -11.64 -27.76
N LYS A 395 -22.41 -12.56 -26.87
CA LYS A 395 -22.12 -12.42 -25.43
C LYS A 395 -20.62 -12.58 -25.10
N LEU A 396 -19.85 -13.17 -26.01
CA LEU A 396 -18.39 -13.16 -26.01
C LEU A 396 -17.92 -12.51 -27.30
N VAL A 397 -17.08 -11.48 -27.18
CA VAL A 397 -16.45 -10.79 -28.32
C VAL A 397 -14.94 -10.92 -28.21
N ASP A 398 -14.25 -11.01 -29.34
CA ASP A 398 -12.79 -11.04 -29.36
C ASP A 398 -12.20 -9.61 -29.39
N THR A 399 -10.88 -9.54 -29.23
CA THR A 399 -10.09 -8.31 -29.24
C THR A 399 -10.09 -7.61 -30.60
N ALA A 400 -10.31 -8.32 -31.70
CA ALA A 400 -10.42 -7.73 -33.03
C ALA A 400 -11.76 -7.01 -33.22
N TRP A 401 -12.86 -7.65 -32.79
CA TRP A 401 -14.20 -7.08 -32.80
C TRP A 401 -14.26 -5.75 -32.04
N LEU A 402 -13.61 -5.70 -30.87
CA LEU A 402 -13.53 -4.49 -30.06
C LEU A 402 -12.64 -3.42 -30.72
N ALA A 403 -11.49 -3.80 -31.27
CA ALA A 403 -10.59 -2.86 -31.93
C ALA A 403 -11.25 -2.14 -33.11
N ASP A 404 -12.06 -2.85 -33.90
CA ASP A 404 -12.83 -2.28 -35.02
C ASP A 404 -13.92 -1.29 -34.56
N ARG A 405 -14.27 -1.30 -33.26
CA ARG A 405 -15.40 -0.55 -32.67
C ARG A 405 -14.99 0.37 -31.52
N LEU A 406 -13.68 0.54 -31.30
CA LEU A 406 -13.15 1.31 -30.18
C LEU A 406 -13.63 2.78 -30.18
N SER A 407 -13.89 3.33 -31.37
CA SER A 407 -14.36 4.72 -31.57
C SER A 407 -15.88 4.86 -31.66
N ALA A 408 -16.66 3.77 -31.51
CA ALA A 408 -18.11 3.83 -31.59
C ALA A 408 -18.69 4.45 -30.31
N SER A 409 -19.47 5.52 -30.44
CA SER A 409 -19.98 6.29 -29.30
C SER A 409 -20.96 5.52 -28.41
N ASN A 410 -21.63 4.51 -28.98
CA ASN A 410 -22.56 3.62 -28.30
C ASN A 410 -21.88 2.37 -27.73
N VAL A 411 -20.55 2.24 -27.79
CA VAL A 411 -19.81 1.17 -27.12
C VAL A 411 -19.22 1.72 -25.83
N LYS A 412 -19.65 1.18 -24.69
CA LYS A 412 -19.14 1.53 -23.37
C LYS A 412 -18.22 0.44 -22.88
N LEU A 413 -16.98 0.80 -22.61
CA LEU A 413 -16.00 -0.14 -22.10
C LEU A 413 -15.99 -0.09 -20.57
N ILE A 414 -16.07 -1.24 -19.92
CA ILE A 414 -16.07 -1.35 -18.46
C ILE A 414 -14.97 -2.32 -18.05
N ASP A 415 -13.95 -1.80 -17.37
CA ASP A 415 -12.81 -2.57 -16.88
C ASP A 415 -13.05 -3.01 -15.43
N LEU A 416 -13.01 -4.33 -15.22
CA LEU A 416 -13.31 -4.97 -13.94
C LEU A 416 -12.06 -5.40 -13.19
N ARG A 417 -10.87 -5.11 -13.74
CA ARG A 417 -9.60 -5.38 -13.07
C ARG A 417 -9.45 -4.54 -11.79
N PRO A 418 -8.59 -4.98 -10.85
CA PRO A 418 -8.22 -4.15 -9.72
C PRO A 418 -7.78 -2.74 -10.16
N GLN A 419 -8.24 -1.71 -9.43
CA GLN A 419 -7.95 -0.31 -9.74
C GLN A 419 -6.46 -0.01 -9.97
N PRO A 420 -5.49 -0.59 -9.23
CA PRO A 420 -4.06 -0.38 -9.50
C PRO A 420 -3.61 -0.83 -10.89
N ASP A 421 -4.13 -1.95 -11.38
CA ASP A 421 -3.77 -2.50 -12.70
C ASP A 421 -4.36 -1.65 -13.82
N TYR A 422 -5.64 -1.27 -13.67
CA TYR A 422 -6.32 -0.36 -14.57
C TYR A 422 -5.64 1.01 -14.65
N ASN A 423 -5.20 1.58 -13.52
CA ASN A 423 -4.50 2.86 -13.48
C ASN A 423 -3.13 2.83 -14.18
N THR A 424 -2.51 1.66 -14.27
CA THR A 424 -1.21 1.49 -14.95
C THR A 424 -1.38 1.54 -16.46
N ALA A 425 -2.35 0.80 -16.98
CA ALA A 425 -2.75 0.82 -18.38
C ALA A 425 -4.14 0.19 -18.54
N HIS A 426 -4.96 0.75 -19.43
CA HIS A 426 -6.29 0.25 -19.76
C HIS A 426 -6.62 0.47 -21.24
N ILE A 427 -7.72 -0.13 -21.70
CA ILE A 427 -8.19 0.08 -23.07
C ILE A 427 -8.72 1.51 -23.19
N PRO A 428 -8.33 2.30 -24.23
CA PRO A 428 -8.73 3.69 -24.34
C PRO A 428 -10.24 3.88 -24.21
N GLY A 429 -10.66 4.79 -23.32
CA GLY A 429 -12.07 5.08 -23.06
C GLY A 429 -12.80 4.10 -22.14
N SER A 430 -12.13 3.09 -21.57
CA SER A 430 -12.75 2.20 -20.58
C SER A 430 -12.93 2.85 -19.22
N LEU A 431 -14.06 2.57 -18.57
CA LEU A 431 -14.37 3.01 -17.20
C LEU A 431 -14.04 1.88 -16.23
N SER A 432 -13.33 2.19 -15.15
CA SER A 432 -13.13 1.24 -14.05
C SER A 432 -14.42 1.01 -13.27
N LEU A 433 -14.72 -0.25 -12.96
CA LEU A 433 -15.81 -0.65 -12.09
C LEU A 433 -15.33 -1.76 -11.14
N ASN A 434 -15.29 -1.47 -9.84
CA ASN A 434 -15.09 -2.51 -8.83
C ASN A 434 -16.36 -3.38 -8.76
N VAL A 435 -16.24 -4.67 -9.09
CA VAL A 435 -17.38 -5.58 -9.11
C VAL A 435 -18.10 -5.69 -7.76
N GLU A 436 -17.40 -5.56 -6.64
CA GLU A 436 -18.02 -5.62 -5.31
C GLU A 436 -18.91 -4.40 -5.03
N SER A 437 -18.76 -3.30 -5.79
CA SER A 437 -19.69 -2.16 -5.70
C SER A 437 -21.10 -2.49 -6.21
N LEU A 438 -21.26 -3.58 -6.98
CA LEU A 438 -22.56 -4.06 -7.46
C LEU A 438 -23.27 -4.92 -6.40
N ARG A 439 -22.64 -5.17 -5.26
CA ARG A 439 -23.14 -6.07 -4.21
C ARG A 439 -23.28 -5.35 -2.88
N GLY A 440 -24.19 -5.84 -2.04
CA GLY A 440 -24.47 -5.24 -0.74
C GLY A 440 -25.20 -6.18 0.21
N ASN A 441 -25.58 -5.65 1.37
CA ASN A 441 -26.42 -6.36 2.33
C ASN A 441 -27.90 -6.10 2.00
N ILE A 442 -28.61 -7.14 1.59
CA ILE A 442 -30.02 -7.07 1.19
C ILE A 442 -30.83 -8.00 2.10
N GLY A 443 -31.76 -7.43 2.88
CA GLY A 443 -32.61 -8.21 3.78
C GLY A 443 -31.83 -8.95 4.89
N GLY A 444 -30.63 -8.49 5.25
CA GLY A 444 -29.77 -9.14 6.23
C GLY A 444 -28.81 -10.18 5.64
N VAL A 445 -28.89 -10.44 4.33
CA VAL A 445 -27.97 -11.34 3.63
C VAL A 445 -26.84 -10.52 2.99
N PRO A 446 -25.56 -10.76 3.36
CA PRO A 446 -24.44 -10.02 2.81
C PRO A 446 -24.11 -10.47 1.38
N SER A 447 -23.44 -9.59 0.63
CA SER A 447 -22.86 -9.90 -0.69
C SER A 447 -23.89 -10.32 -1.76
N MET A 448 -25.13 -9.86 -1.65
CA MET A 448 -26.16 -10.03 -2.69
C MET A 448 -26.02 -8.95 -3.75
N LEU A 449 -26.40 -9.22 -5.00
CA LEU A 449 -26.46 -8.20 -6.03
C LEU A 449 -27.47 -7.10 -5.64
N LEU A 450 -27.12 -5.84 -5.90
CA LEU A 450 -27.93 -4.70 -5.49
C LEU A 450 -29.30 -4.65 -6.22
N PRO A 451 -30.33 -4.03 -5.61
CA PRO A 451 -31.63 -3.84 -6.24
C PRO A 451 -31.53 -3.06 -7.55
N ALA A 452 -32.46 -3.30 -8.48
CA ALA A 452 -32.47 -2.69 -9.80
C ALA A 452 -32.38 -1.15 -9.77
N SER A 453 -33.02 -0.49 -8.80
CA SER A 453 -32.95 0.97 -8.65
C SER A 453 -31.55 1.48 -8.30
N MET A 454 -30.79 0.76 -7.47
CA MET A 454 -29.41 1.12 -7.12
C MET A 454 -28.46 0.87 -8.29
N LEU A 455 -28.63 -0.27 -8.99
CA LEU A 455 -27.85 -0.57 -10.19
C LEU A 455 -28.11 0.47 -11.30
N ALA A 456 -29.37 0.86 -11.51
CA ALA A 456 -29.73 1.90 -12.48
C ALA A 456 -29.10 3.26 -12.12
N ALA A 457 -29.10 3.64 -10.84
CA ALA A 457 -28.41 4.85 -10.40
C ALA A 457 -26.89 4.78 -10.64
N GLN A 458 -26.26 3.63 -10.39
CA GLN A 458 -24.84 3.43 -10.64
C GLN A 458 -24.50 3.49 -12.14
N PHE A 459 -25.30 2.83 -12.99
CA PHE A 459 -25.12 2.89 -14.44
C PHE A 459 -25.35 4.29 -14.99
N SER A 460 -26.28 5.05 -14.38
CA SER A 460 -26.48 6.47 -14.68
C SER A 460 -25.22 7.29 -14.41
N LEU A 461 -24.57 7.09 -13.26
CA LEU A 461 -23.32 7.80 -12.92
C LEU A 461 -22.15 7.44 -13.86
N MET A 462 -22.14 6.22 -14.39
CA MET A 462 -21.19 5.76 -15.39
C MET A 462 -21.49 6.28 -16.80
N GLY A 463 -22.62 6.97 -17.01
CA GLY A 463 -23.02 7.49 -18.31
C GLY A 463 -23.45 6.42 -19.32
N LEU A 464 -23.87 5.24 -18.83
CA LEU A 464 -24.49 4.20 -19.64
C LEU A 464 -25.91 4.59 -20.00
N GLU A 465 -26.38 4.21 -21.17
CA GLU A 465 -27.77 4.35 -21.58
C GLU A 465 -28.32 3.00 -22.08
N PRO A 466 -29.65 2.76 -22.06
CA PRO A 466 -30.24 1.53 -22.56
C PRO A 466 -29.82 1.07 -23.97
N PRO A 467 -29.61 1.94 -24.98
CA PRO A 467 -29.19 1.53 -26.31
C PRO A 467 -27.68 1.25 -26.44
N ASP A 468 -26.88 1.55 -25.41
CA ASP A 468 -25.44 1.29 -25.44
C ASP A 468 -25.14 -0.22 -25.53
N THR A 469 -23.95 -0.52 -26.01
CA THR A 469 -23.33 -1.83 -25.94
C THR A 469 -22.19 -1.80 -24.92
N ALA A 470 -22.36 -2.45 -23.78
CA ALA A 470 -21.33 -2.56 -22.75
C ALA A 470 -20.37 -3.73 -23.03
N VAL A 471 -19.07 -3.47 -23.09
CA VAL A 471 -18.04 -4.51 -23.21
C VAL A 471 -17.29 -4.61 -21.89
N LEU A 472 -17.42 -5.76 -21.24
CA LEU A 472 -16.83 -6.09 -19.95
C LEU A 472 -15.42 -6.64 -20.14
N ILE A 473 -14.42 -5.89 -19.68
CA ILE A 473 -13.01 -6.25 -19.76
C ILE A 473 -12.66 -7.00 -18.48
N VAL A 474 -12.32 -8.28 -18.65
CA VAL A 474 -11.99 -9.19 -17.56
C VAL A 474 -10.50 -9.13 -17.21
N GLY A 475 -10.20 -9.32 -15.93
CA GLY A 475 -8.87 -9.60 -15.40
C GLY A 475 -8.56 -11.09 -15.35
N ASP A 476 -8.06 -11.54 -14.20
CA ASP A 476 -7.74 -12.94 -13.88
C ASP A 476 -8.98 -13.77 -13.48
N LYS A 477 -10.08 -13.10 -13.09
CA LYS A 477 -11.31 -13.74 -12.59
C LYS A 477 -12.48 -13.54 -13.51
N LEU A 478 -12.83 -14.58 -14.26
CA LEU A 478 -13.96 -14.56 -15.18
C LEU A 478 -15.32 -14.35 -14.51
N HIS A 479 -15.44 -14.81 -13.26
CA HIS A 479 -16.66 -14.62 -12.47
C HIS A 479 -16.97 -13.15 -12.15
N ASP A 480 -15.97 -12.26 -12.14
CA ASP A 480 -16.19 -10.82 -11.94
C ASP A 480 -16.98 -10.23 -13.13
N ALA A 481 -16.60 -10.63 -14.35
CA ALA A 481 -17.28 -10.22 -15.58
C ALA A 481 -18.69 -10.81 -15.69
N THR A 482 -18.88 -12.06 -15.30
CA THR A 482 -20.22 -12.66 -15.31
C THR A 482 -21.11 -12.12 -14.20
N LEU A 483 -20.56 -11.71 -13.05
CA LEU A 483 -21.31 -11.04 -12.00
C LEU A 483 -21.75 -9.64 -12.45
N ALA A 484 -20.86 -8.88 -13.09
CA ALA A 484 -21.23 -7.62 -13.72
C ALA A 484 -22.34 -7.84 -14.76
N ALA A 485 -22.25 -8.89 -15.58
CA ALA A 485 -23.32 -9.28 -16.51
C ALA A 485 -24.68 -9.53 -15.80
N MET A 486 -24.69 -10.08 -14.58
CA MET A 486 -25.94 -10.23 -13.82
C MET A 486 -26.60 -8.88 -13.50
N ALA A 487 -25.82 -7.82 -13.29
CA ALA A 487 -26.36 -6.46 -13.13
C ALA A 487 -27.05 -5.97 -14.41
N PHE A 488 -26.44 -6.21 -15.57
CA PHE A 488 -27.05 -5.91 -16.87
C PHE A 488 -28.34 -6.71 -17.10
N GLU A 489 -28.33 -8.00 -16.81
CA GLU A 489 -29.52 -8.86 -16.91
C GLU A 489 -30.64 -8.39 -15.98
N ARG A 490 -30.32 -8.00 -14.72
CA ARG A 490 -31.29 -7.45 -13.77
C ARG A 490 -31.90 -6.13 -14.25
N LEU A 491 -31.13 -5.33 -14.97
CA LEU A 491 -31.59 -4.09 -15.60
C LEU A 491 -32.30 -4.31 -16.95
N GLY A 492 -32.35 -5.55 -17.46
CA GLY A 492 -32.90 -5.86 -18.77
C GLY A 492 -32.05 -5.35 -19.94
N HIS A 493 -30.79 -4.98 -19.69
CA HIS A 493 -29.87 -4.49 -20.70
C HIS A 493 -29.30 -5.64 -21.53
N ARG A 494 -29.74 -5.77 -22.78
CA ARG A 494 -29.34 -6.90 -23.63
C ARG A 494 -27.99 -6.70 -24.32
N GLY A 495 -27.63 -5.45 -24.58
CA GLY A 495 -26.42 -5.04 -25.29
C GLY A 495 -25.18 -5.13 -24.42
N TYR A 496 -24.78 -6.32 -23.98
CA TYR A 496 -23.48 -6.46 -23.32
C TYR A 496 -22.73 -7.70 -23.81
N ALA A 497 -21.41 -7.64 -23.71
CA ALA A 497 -20.50 -8.72 -24.06
C ALA A 497 -19.30 -8.76 -23.10
N ILE A 498 -18.70 -9.94 -22.93
CA ILE A 498 -17.43 -10.11 -22.24
C ILE A 498 -16.30 -10.19 -23.28
N LEU A 499 -15.21 -9.46 -23.05
CA LEU A 499 -14.03 -9.48 -23.91
C LEU A 499 -13.23 -10.77 -23.69
N ALA A 500 -13.24 -11.67 -24.66
CA ALA A 500 -12.53 -12.94 -24.61
C ALA A 500 -11.01 -12.74 -24.54
N GLY A 501 -10.37 -13.31 -23.51
CA GLY A 501 -8.96 -13.11 -23.20
C GLY A 501 -8.63 -11.79 -22.46
N GLY A 502 -9.64 -10.94 -22.23
CA GLY A 502 -9.54 -9.75 -21.39
C GLY A 502 -8.45 -8.77 -21.80
N PHE A 503 -7.97 -8.01 -20.82
CA PHE A 503 -6.88 -7.05 -21.04
C PHE A 503 -5.55 -7.73 -21.36
N THR A 504 -5.29 -8.92 -20.81
CA THR A 504 -4.04 -9.66 -21.05
C THR A 504 -3.84 -9.98 -22.53
N LYS A 505 -4.88 -10.47 -23.20
CA LYS A 505 -4.83 -10.74 -24.65
C LYS A 505 -4.72 -9.44 -25.46
N TRP A 506 -5.44 -8.39 -25.07
CA TRP A 506 -5.36 -7.07 -25.71
C TRP A 506 -3.92 -6.53 -25.72
N LEU A 507 -3.23 -6.63 -24.58
CA LEU A 507 -1.84 -6.23 -24.43
C LEU A 507 -0.89 -7.13 -25.23
N ALA A 508 -1.08 -8.45 -25.19
CA ALA A 508 -0.27 -9.41 -25.95
C ALA A 508 -0.36 -9.19 -27.47
N GLU A 509 -1.49 -8.68 -27.96
CA GLU A 509 -1.69 -8.30 -29.36
C GLU A 509 -1.16 -6.91 -29.70
N SER A 510 -0.46 -6.24 -28.77
CA SER A 510 0.12 -4.89 -28.96
C SER A 510 -0.90 -3.85 -29.40
N ARG A 511 -2.14 -3.95 -28.90
CA ARG A 511 -3.22 -3.02 -29.22
C ARG A 511 -3.10 -1.72 -28.42
N PRO A 512 -3.74 -0.62 -28.88
CA PRO A 512 -3.67 0.68 -28.20
C PRO A 512 -4.09 0.61 -26.73
N VAL A 513 -3.32 1.25 -25.85
CA VAL A 513 -3.62 1.39 -24.43
C VAL A 513 -3.57 2.86 -24.04
N ASP A 514 -4.31 3.21 -23.01
CA ASP A 514 -4.32 4.53 -22.40
C ASP A 514 -4.08 4.42 -20.89
N ALA A 515 -3.74 5.54 -20.27
CA ALA A 515 -3.74 5.71 -18.83
C ALA A 515 -4.67 6.87 -18.41
N VAL A 516 -5.14 7.71 -19.35
CA VAL A 516 -6.04 8.83 -19.06
C VAL A 516 -7.41 8.32 -18.65
N LEU A 517 -7.82 8.65 -17.42
CA LEU A 517 -9.14 8.29 -16.90
C LEU A 517 -10.23 9.01 -17.67
N PRO A 518 -11.21 8.29 -18.26
CA PRO A 518 -12.29 8.95 -18.99
C PRO A 518 -13.24 9.67 -18.04
N HIS A 519 -13.74 10.82 -18.50
CA HIS A 519 -14.84 11.50 -17.83
C HIS A 519 -16.16 10.87 -18.25
N ALA A 520 -16.88 10.26 -17.31
CA ALA A 520 -18.27 9.87 -17.49
C ALA A 520 -19.18 11.08 -17.24
N ARG A 521 -20.09 11.37 -18.18
CA ARG A 521 -21.20 12.28 -17.96
C ARG A 521 -22.39 11.46 -17.50
N ALA A 522 -22.96 11.81 -16.35
CA ALA A 522 -24.13 11.10 -15.84
C ALA A 522 -25.29 11.13 -16.86
N SER A 523 -25.93 9.98 -17.04
CA SER A 523 -27.10 9.77 -17.88
C SER A 523 -28.36 9.57 -17.02
N ASN A 524 -29.47 9.18 -17.63
CA ASN A 524 -30.70 8.78 -16.94
C ASN A 524 -31.06 7.33 -17.30
N TYR A 525 -30.49 6.37 -16.56
CA TYR A 525 -30.74 4.96 -16.76
C TYR A 525 -32.03 4.53 -16.03
N PRO A 526 -33.03 3.95 -16.72
CA PRO A 526 -34.30 3.57 -16.09
C PRO A 526 -34.13 2.31 -15.22
N SER A 527 -34.83 2.28 -14.07
CA SER A 527 -35.04 1.02 -13.34
C SER A 527 -36.19 0.25 -14.00
N PRO A 528 -36.02 -1.03 -14.36
CA PRO A 528 -37.09 -1.84 -14.95
C PRO A 528 -38.18 -2.23 -13.94
N GLU A 529 -39.40 -2.44 -14.45
CA GLU A 529 -40.51 -3.13 -13.77
C GLU A 529 -41.12 -4.19 -14.73
N PRO A 530 -41.27 -5.48 -14.34
CA PRO A 530 -40.83 -6.07 -13.08
C PRO A 530 -39.30 -6.31 -13.06
N PRO A 531 -38.65 -6.12 -11.91
CA PRO A 531 -37.19 -5.96 -11.85
C PRO A 531 -36.36 -7.24 -11.86
N ASN A 532 -36.95 -8.45 -11.81
CA ASN A 532 -36.17 -9.68 -11.62
C ASN A 532 -36.88 -10.96 -12.09
N ALA A 533 -36.45 -11.53 -13.23
CA ALA A 533 -37.05 -12.74 -13.79
C ALA A 533 -36.19 -14.02 -13.63
N PHE A 534 -34.95 -13.89 -13.14
CA PHE A 534 -33.99 -15.01 -13.11
C PHE A 534 -33.44 -15.33 -11.72
N THR A 535 -33.52 -14.43 -10.74
CA THR A 535 -33.11 -14.77 -9.36
C THR A 535 -34.12 -15.73 -8.74
N ALA A 536 -33.65 -16.77 -8.08
CA ALA A 536 -34.46 -17.62 -7.20
C ALA A 536 -34.21 -17.21 -5.74
N ASP A 537 -35.26 -17.21 -4.91
CA ASP A 537 -35.12 -17.08 -3.46
C ASP A 537 -34.99 -18.45 -2.74
N TYR A 538 -34.64 -18.45 -1.46
CA TYR A 538 -34.49 -19.69 -0.70
C TYR A 538 -35.77 -20.55 -0.64
N ARG A 539 -36.96 -19.94 -0.76
CA ARG A 539 -38.25 -20.66 -0.73
C ARG A 539 -38.48 -21.39 -2.04
N GLU A 540 -38.17 -20.73 -3.16
CA GLU A 540 -38.17 -21.35 -4.49
C GLU A 540 -37.19 -22.53 -4.55
N VAL A 541 -35.96 -22.35 -4.02
CA VAL A 541 -34.98 -23.44 -3.95
C VAL A 541 -35.46 -24.57 -3.05
N ALA A 542 -36.01 -24.28 -1.86
CA ALA A 542 -36.56 -25.30 -0.98
C ALA A 542 -37.74 -26.05 -1.62
N ALA A 543 -38.59 -25.36 -2.36
CA ALA A 543 -39.68 -25.97 -3.10
C ALA A 543 -39.21 -26.79 -4.31
N ALA A 544 -37.99 -26.60 -4.80
CA ALA A 544 -37.42 -27.35 -5.92
C ALA A 544 -36.83 -28.70 -5.50
N ILE A 545 -36.48 -28.88 -4.23
CA ILE A 545 -35.86 -30.12 -3.72
C ILE A 545 -36.76 -31.32 -4.03
N GLY A 546 -36.18 -32.32 -4.71
CA GLY A 546 -36.85 -33.59 -5.05
C GLY A 546 -37.94 -33.49 -6.13
N LYS A 547 -38.15 -32.32 -6.75
CA LYS A 547 -39.12 -32.19 -7.85
C LYS A 547 -38.54 -32.73 -9.17
N PRO A 548 -39.29 -33.57 -9.91
CA PRO A 548 -38.84 -34.03 -11.22
C PRO A 548 -38.78 -32.85 -12.20
N GLY A 549 -37.77 -32.85 -13.07
CA GLY A 549 -37.59 -31.82 -14.10
C GLY A 549 -36.94 -30.51 -13.61
N ILE A 550 -36.44 -30.48 -12.36
CA ILE A 550 -35.64 -29.37 -11.83
C ILE A 550 -34.28 -29.90 -11.37
N VAL A 551 -33.21 -29.22 -11.76
CA VAL A 551 -31.84 -29.53 -11.35
C VAL A 551 -31.29 -28.39 -10.51
N ILE A 552 -30.78 -28.69 -9.32
CA ILE A 552 -30.05 -27.73 -8.49
C ILE A 552 -28.55 -28.00 -8.69
N LEU A 553 -27.80 -26.99 -9.12
CA LEU A 553 -26.35 -27.09 -9.31
C LEU A 553 -25.62 -26.32 -8.21
N ASP A 554 -24.78 -27.05 -7.46
CA ASP A 554 -23.83 -26.46 -6.52
C ASP A 554 -22.47 -26.35 -7.19
N VAL A 555 -22.06 -25.12 -7.49
CA VAL A 555 -20.80 -24.86 -8.22
C VAL A 555 -19.60 -24.60 -7.29
N ARG A 556 -19.74 -24.85 -5.99
CA ARG A 556 -18.62 -24.76 -5.04
C ARG A 556 -17.61 -25.90 -5.26
N PRO A 557 -16.36 -25.75 -4.81
CA PRO A 557 -15.40 -26.86 -4.79
C PRO A 557 -15.94 -28.05 -4.00
N ALA A 558 -15.60 -29.27 -4.42
CA ALA A 558 -16.14 -30.51 -3.87
C ALA A 558 -16.03 -30.64 -2.34
N ALA A 559 -14.94 -30.16 -1.74
CA ALA A 559 -14.74 -30.18 -0.28
C ALA A 559 -15.76 -29.34 0.51
N TYR A 560 -16.32 -28.29 -0.09
CA TYR A 560 -17.39 -27.50 0.53
C TYR A 560 -18.76 -28.15 0.36
N TYR A 561 -18.96 -28.82 -0.78
CA TYR A 561 -20.18 -29.58 -1.05
C TYR A 561 -20.33 -30.77 -0.09
N SER A 562 -19.29 -31.59 0.08
CA SER A 562 -19.28 -32.72 1.03
C SER A 562 -19.33 -32.30 2.50
N GLY A 563 -19.13 -31.01 2.79
CA GLY A 563 -19.03 -30.50 4.15
C GLY A 563 -17.73 -30.83 4.87
N GLU A 564 -16.69 -31.32 4.17
CA GLU A 564 -15.33 -31.46 4.72
C GLU A 564 -14.76 -30.08 5.11
N LYS A 565 -15.07 -29.06 4.32
CA LYS A 565 -14.76 -27.65 4.59
C LYS A 565 -16.04 -26.84 4.73
N SER A 566 -16.04 -25.85 5.62
CA SER A 566 -17.12 -24.88 5.74
C SER A 566 -16.59 -23.54 6.22
N ASP A 567 -16.94 -22.48 5.50
CA ASP A 567 -16.74 -21.09 5.92
C ASP A 567 -18.05 -20.46 6.44
N GLU A 568 -19.13 -21.24 6.50
CA GLU A 568 -20.48 -20.80 6.86
C GLU A 568 -21.01 -21.54 8.09
N ALA A 569 -22.13 -21.06 8.65
CA ALA A 569 -22.73 -21.56 9.90
C ALA A 569 -23.01 -23.07 9.92
N ARG A 570 -23.25 -23.68 8.76
CA ARG A 570 -23.47 -25.12 8.59
C ARG A 570 -22.66 -25.64 7.41
N ALA A 571 -21.96 -26.75 7.64
CA ALA A 571 -21.25 -27.51 6.60
C ALA A 571 -22.21 -28.47 5.86
N GLY A 572 -21.99 -28.65 4.55
CA GLY A 572 -22.77 -29.51 3.66
C GLY A 572 -23.28 -28.77 2.42
N HIS A 573 -24.32 -29.32 1.81
CA HIS A 573 -24.97 -28.78 0.61
C HIS A 573 -26.51 -28.89 0.69
N ILE A 574 -27.17 -28.30 -0.31
CA ILE A 574 -28.63 -28.35 -0.45
C ILE A 574 -29.00 -29.77 -0.91
N PRO A 575 -29.94 -30.47 -0.24
CA PRO A 575 -30.26 -31.85 -0.57
C PRO A 575 -30.64 -32.06 -2.04
N GLY A 576 -30.07 -33.08 -2.66
CA GLY A 576 -30.29 -33.40 -4.07
C GLY A 576 -29.64 -32.44 -5.08
N ALA A 577 -28.84 -31.47 -4.64
CA ALA A 577 -28.02 -30.66 -5.54
C ALA A 577 -26.92 -31.52 -6.17
N ILE A 578 -26.57 -31.23 -7.42
CA ILE A 578 -25.46 -31.87 -8.13
C ILE A 578 -24.23 -30.97 -8.03
N ASN A 579 -23.10 -31.49 -7.55
CA ASN A 579 -21.87 -30.73 -7.51
C ASN A 579 -21.21 -30.64 -8.89
N ARG A 580 -20.98 -29.43 -9.38
CA ARG A 580 -20.17 -29.17 -10.57
C ARG A 580 -19.37 -27.89 -10.39
N PRO A 581 -18.15 -27.95 -9.83
CA PRO A 581 -17.31 -26.79 -9.56
C PRO A 581 -17.15 -25.83 -10.74
N TYR A 582 -17.32 -24.53 -10.51
CA TYR A 582 -17.19 -23.49 -11.56
C TYR A 582 -15.81 -23.47 -12.22
N THR A 583 -14.77 -23.91 -11.51
CA THR A 583 -13.38 -23.98 -12.01
C THR A 583 -13.24 -24.93 -13.18
N GLU A 584 -14.16 -25.87 -13.36
CA GLU A 584 -14.14 -26.79 -14.49
C GLU A 584 -14.73 -26.18 -15.78
N ASP A 585 -15.33 -24.98 -15.73
CA ASP A 585 -15.83 -24.27 -16.92
C ASP A 585 -14.74 -23.48 -17.65
N VAL A 586 -13.59 -23.28 -17.01
CA VAL A 586 -12.48 -22.47 -17.52
C VAL A 586 -11.24 -23.32 -17.80
N ASP A 587 -10.42 -22.85 -18.72
CA ASP A 587 -9.10 -23.41 -18.99
C ASP A 587 -8.01 -22.78 -18.08
N LYS A 588 -6.75 -23.19 -18.28
CA LYS A 588 -5.61 -22.68 -17.52
C LYS A 588 -5.30 -21.20 -17.76
N SER A 589 -5.86 -20.61 -18.81
CA SER A 589 -5.71 -19.19 -19.17
C SER A 589 -6.82 -18.32 -18.59
N ALA A 590 -7.67 -18.86 -17.72
CA ALA A 590 -8.87 -18.22 -17.18
C ALA A 590 -9.90 -17.82 -18.26
N SER A 591 -9.86 -18.49 -19.42
CA SER A 591 -10.87 -18.35 -20.48
C SER A 591 -11.90 -19.46 -20.37
N PHE A 592 -13.13 -19.23 -20.85
CA PHE A 592 -14.11 -20.31 -21.00
C PHE A 592 -13.56 -21.42 -21.89
N LYS A 593 -13.78 -22.67 -21.49
CA LYS A 593 -13.51 -23.83 -22.36
C LYS A 593 -14.35 -23.77 -23.64
N PRO A 594 -13.94 -24.49 -24.70
CA PRO A 594 -14.73 -24.59 -25.92
C PRO A 594 -16.18 -24.98 -25.65
N THR A 595 -17.12 -24.34 -26.36
CA THR A 595 -18.55 -24.54 -26.16
C THR A 595 -18.98 -26.00 -26.32
N GLU A 596 -18.31 -26.76 -27.18
CA GLU A 596 -18.55 -28.19 -27.38
C GLU A 596 -18.21 -29.03 -26.13
N GLU A 597 -17.08 -28.74 -25.48
CA GLU A 597 -16.67 -29.41 -24.23
C GLU A 597 -17.64 -29.07 -23.10
N LEU A 598 -18.04 -27.80 -22.98
CA LEU A 598 -19.02 -27.36 -22.01
C LEU A 598 -20.39 -28.02 -22.28
N ALA A 599 -20.83 -28.10 -23.53
CA ALA A 599 -22.07 -28.75 -23.92
C ALA A 599 -22.08 -30.23 -23.53
N ALA A 600 -21.00 -30.96 -23.83
CA ALA A 600 -20.84 -32.36 -23.46
C ALA A 600 -20.92 -32.54 -21.94
N ALA A 601 -20.18 -31.73 -21.17
CA ALA A 601 -20.16 -31.81 -19.71
C ALA A 601 -21.54 -31.53 -19.08
N TYR A 602 -22.24 -30.48 -19.51
CA TYR A 602 -23.54 -30.13 -18.94
C TYR A 602 -24.68 -31.04 -19.39
N SER A 603 -24.62 -31.62 -20.60
CA SER A 603 -25.61 -32.60 -21.07
C SER A 603 -25.61 -33.91 -20.26
N ALA A 604 -24.50 -34.24 -19.58
CA ALA A 604 -24.42 -35.38 -18.68
C ALA A 604 -25.11 -35.13 -17.33
N LEU A 605 -25.34 -33.86 -16.97
CA LEU A 605 -25.91 -33.45 -15.68
C LEU A 605 -27.36 -32.97 -15.80
N ILE A 606 -27.70 -32.35 -16.94
CA ILE A 606 -29.00 -31.74 -17.17
C ILE A 606 -29.66 -32.47 -18.36
N PRO A 607 -30.83 -33.11 -18.17
CA PRO A 607 -31.47 -33.96 -19.18
C PRO A 607 -31.69 -33.29 -20.54
N ASP A 608 -32.14 -32.05 -20.55
CA ASP A 608 -32.39 -31.29 -21.76
C ASP A 608 -32.34 -29.77 -21.52
N LYS A 609 -32.36 -28.97 -22.60
CA LYS A 609 -32.23 -27.51 -22.52
C LYS A 609 -33.48 -26.78 -21.98
N GLN A 610 -34.62 -27.47 -21.84
CA GLN A 610 -35.85 -26.95 -21.24
C GLN A 610 -35.95 -27.25 -19.74
N THR A 611 -35.11 -28.17 -19.23
CA THR A 611 -35.03 -28.44 -17.80
C THR A 611 -34.74 -27.16 -17.03
N GLN A 612 -35.50 -26.92 -15.95
CA GLN A 612 -35.22 -25.79 -15.06
C GLN A 612 -33.95 -26.07 -14.26
N VAL A 613 -33.00 -25.12 -14.28
CA VAL A 613 -31.73 -25.25 -13.57
C VAL A 613 -31.59 -24.12 -12.56
N ILE A 614 -31.42 -24.43 -11.28
CA ILE A 614 -31.11 -23.46 -10.24
C ILE A 614 -29.63 -23.56 -9.90
N VAL A 615 -28.85 -22.53 -10.22
CA VAL A 615 -27.41 -22.50 -9.97
C VAL A 615 -27.11 -21.69 -8.71
N HIS A 616 -26.29 -22.25 -7.82
CA HIS A 616 -25.84 -21.56 -6.61
C HIS A 616 -24.39 -21.87 -6.26
N CYS A 617 -23.80 -21.00 -5.44
CA CYS A 617 -22.50 -21.22 -4.82
C CYS A 617 -22.56 -20.83 -3.34
N ARG A 618 -21.55 -20.11 -2.83
CA ARG A 618 -21.57 -19.52 -1.48
C ARG A 618 -22.41 -18.26 -1.42
N THR A 619 -22.11 -17.26 -2.24
CA THR A 619 -22.72 -15.91 -2.23
C THR A 619 -23.10 -15.42 -3.64
N GLY A 620 -23.46 -16.33 -4.55
CA GLY A 620 -23.90 -16.00 -5.91
C GLY A 620 -22.79 -15.64 -6.90
N HIS A 621 -21.62 -15.19 -6.44
CA HIS A 621 -20.53 -14.70 -7.30
C HIS A 621 -20.07 -15.74 -8.34
N GLN A 622 -19.55 -16.90 -7.90
CA GLN A 622 -19.12 -17.96 -8.82
C GLN A 622 -20.28 -18.58 -9.60
N ALA A 623 -21.48 -18.61 -9.02
CA ALA A 623 -22.67 -19.11 -9.69
C ALA A 623 -23.06 -18.26 -10.91
N SER A 624 -22.72 -16.96 -10.93
CA SER A 624 -22.91 -16.12 -12.11
C SER A 624 -22.15 -16.64 -13.34
N GLN A 625 -20.99 -17.29 -13.13
CA GLN A 625 -20.18 -17.83 -14.22
C GLN A 625 -20.89 -19.00 -14.89
N THR A 626 -21.33 -19.99 -14.11
CA THR A 626 -22.05 -21.14 -14.64
C THR A 626 -23.44 -20.75 -15.17
N PHE A 627 -24.11 -19.77 -14.56
CA PHE A 627 -25.32 -19.16 -15.13
C PHE A 627 -25.05 -18.63 -16.54
N PHE A 628 -23.98 -17.87 -16.72
CA PHE A 628 -23.60 -17.30 -18.01
C PHE A 628 -23.32 -18.39 -19.05
N VAL A 629 -22.60 -19.45 -18.68
CA VAL A 629 -22.34 -20.61 -19.54
C VAL A 629 -23.65 -21.26 -20.00
N LEU A 630 -24.50 -21.66 -19.05
CA LEU A 630 -25.75 -22.36 -19.35
C LEU A 630 -26.68 -21.50 -20.20
N LYS A 631 -26.92 -20.26 -19.78
CA LYS A 631 -27.91 -19.38 -20.40
C LYS A 631 -27.44 -18.84 -21.75
N HIS A 632 -26.21 -18.34 -21.83
CA HIS A 632 -25.75 -17.57 -22.97
C HIS A 632 -24.85 -18.34 -23.93
N LEU A 633 -24.05 -19.29 -23.45
CA LEU A 633 -23.17 -20.07 -24.33
C LEU A 633 -23.84 -21.36 -24.83
N LEU A 634 -24.61 -22.02 -23.97
CA LEU A 634 -25.24 -23.31 -24.28
C LEU A 634 -26.73 -23.20 -24.63
N GLY A 635 -27.39 -22.10 -24.27
CA GLY A 635 -28.78 -21.82 -24.63
C GLY A 635 -29.82 -22.60 -23.84
N TYR A 636 -29.57 -22.88 -22.56
CA TYR A 636 -30.59 -23.41 -21.65
C TYR A 636 -31.69 -22.36 -21.42
N ALA A 637 -32.96 -22.77 -21.50
CA ALA A 637 -34.09 -21.87 -21.56
C ALA A 637 -34.46 -21.28 -20.18
N ASP A 638 -34.51 -22.11 -19.13
CA ASP A 638 -34.90 -21.72 -17.77
C ASP A 638 -33.76 -21.96 -16.78
N VAL A 639 -32.83 -21.00 -16.73
CA VAL A 639 -31.74 -20.98 -15.75
C VAL A 639 -32.09 -19.92 -14.71
N ARG A 640 -32.09 -20.32 -13.44
CA ARG A 640 -32.30 -19.47 -12.27
C ARG A 640 -31.01 -19.36 -11.48
N TRP A 641 -30.81 -18.20 -10.87
CA TRP A 641 -29.64 -17.89 -10.06
C TRP A 641 -30.04 -17.65 -8.62
N TYR A 642 -29.58 -18.52 -7.72
CA TYR A 642 -29.76 -18.31 -6.29
C TYR A 642 -28.60 -17.45 -5.75
N ASP A 643 -28.79 -16.14 -5.82
CA ASP A 643 -27.82 -15.08 -5.48
C ASP A 643 -27.33 -15.22 -4.02
N ALA A 644 -28.25 -15.41 -3.09
CA ALA A 644 -27.95 -15.54 -1.66
C ALA A 644 -27.12 -16.79 -1.31
N GLY A 645 -27.24 -17.84 -2.12
CA GLY A 645 -26.44 -19.05 -2.08
C GLY A 645 -26.43 -19.80 -0.74
N TRP A 646 -25.35 -20.53 -0.49
CA TRP A 646 -25.15 -21.29 0.73
C TRP A 646 -25.08 -20.41 1.98
N THR A 647 -24.65 -19.16 1.88
CA THR A 647 -24.60 -18.24 3.04
C THR A 647 -25.99 -18.00 3.64
N GLU A 648 -27.01 -17.70 2.82
CA GLU A 648 -28.39 -17.62 3.32
C GLU A 648 -28.92 -18.99 3.76
N TRP A 649 -28.69 -20.02 2.95
CA TRP A 649 -29.20 -21.35 3.25
C TRP A 649 -28.69 -21.86 4.60
N ALA A 650 -27.38 -21.76 4.85
CA ALA A 650 -26.71 -22.25 6.04
C ALA A 650 -27.15 -21.54 7.33
N THR A 651 -27.66 -20.30 7.24
CA THR A 651 -28.12 -19.55 8.43
C THR A 651 -29.57 -19.85 8.83
N LYS A 652 -30.40 -20.36 7.91
CA LYS A 652 -31.80 -20.73 8.16
C LYS A 652 -31.93 -22.16 8.67
N LEU A 653 -31.93 -22.33 10.00
CA LEU A 653 -31.90 -23.64 10.68
C LEU A 653 -33.04 -24.59 10.28
N GLU A 654 -34.17 -24.05 9.84
CA GLU A 654 -35.33 -24.79 9.35
C GLU A 654 -35.11 -25.48 8.00
N LEU A 655 -34.12 -25.05 7.22
CA LEU A 655 -33.82 -25.62 5.90
C LEU A 655 -32.95 -26.88 6.01
N PRO A 656 -33.22 -27.92 5.19
CA PRO A 656 -32.51 -29.18 5.26
C PRO A 656 -31.09 -29.07 4.68
N VAL A 657 -30.20 -29.96 5.13
CA VAL A 657 -28.78 -30.01 4.72
C VAL A 657 -28.38 -31.47 4.49
N GLU A 658 -27.66 -31.74 3.41
CA GLU A 658 -27.04 -33.03 3.09
C GLU A 658 -25.50 -32.91 3.20
N ARG A 659 -24.82 -34.03 3.46
CA ARG A 659 -23.35 -34.10 3.58
C ARG A 659 -22.81 -35.29 2.82
#